data_AF-A0A8K1CLN4-F1
#
_entry.id   AF-A0A8K1CLN4-F1
#
_cell.length_a   1.000
_cell.length_b   1.000
_cell.length_c   1.000
_cell.angle_alpha   90.00
_cell.angle_beta   90.00
_cell.angle_gamma   90.00
#
_symmetry.space_group_name_H-M   'P 1'
#
loop_
_entity.id
_entity.type
_entity.pdbx_description
1 polymer ?
#
loop_
_entity_poly.entity_id
_entity_poly.type
_entity_poly.pdbx_seq_one_letter_code
_entity_poly.pdbx_strand_id
1 'polypeptide(L)'
;MRLRGLSVLDVHLELKKLFDSGRMVQLQQAAQEVITHNPDVLQDNRYPSPFQYLGVAQYALGDLAKATETFEEAVRTNENDVMSWVHLGNCYLYLMELTKAATVLEIAVLQKGAVRDVHRLFKARNWMADWQDRDELMAQVELVVADDLLHKRLCVVNPLDFAELPSAQILGLSRQPLIAGGGAVTTANKYNHTNDDWMLHTSELRVGFVSSDLGIHPVSTLIRGMLAMLKGEKTTHRIKVYCFSLTTATSWWKRNITQNVDYMISLTGKDPSEAASIIHSHGIHVLLDLNGHTVHSGLPIFRYSPALVQISFLGYPMTTGVSEIDYVITDAVATPVETSSEFFNEKMLVLPTHYIVNDHLQMLGHTLDGTRPPLSSATRLDPPYHDDVFVFATFSNWQKMDPPIFSAWMAILARVPSSVLWFLRYSGHDDAESHLRQEAYAHGIDGARLVFSDLEPWINHTYSKRAADLILDTSLKNGHTTMIDALCAGVPVLTLEGSRMSNRASASALHSLDLRSVLTVNSYKEYVDLAVQLATDLPLLTQLRETVEARRLQYPLFDTSRYTKRFSSAIQSAWQMRKSQQRNHDDAPAFHIFPPLRSDNRVSPREIRVFSALSANDGFDNNSVGDLPTRGWDESRVQAMLSTQTPIQLHIGGRIQRPGWWIVDAADRDHVDFVMHMDNLHAFPDDSVEVVYASHILEHCHYGVDNDVDRTLREWHRVLKPGGTLFVAVPDLAALSSLFVNETISEQDRFFVMRMMFGGQLDVYDVHKTGFNAAFLSTFLTNAGYCEVERVRGFNLFEDSSEVEFRGVPISLNMKAQACKSNQRS
;
A
#
# COMPACT_ATOMS: atom_id res chain seq x y z
N MET A 1 -4.73 40.66 37.66
CA MET A 1 -4.56 41.30 38.99
C MET A 1 -3.69 40.47 39.97
N ARG A 2 -3.40 39.18 39.72
CA ARG A 2 -2.61 38.32 40.63
C ARG A 2 -1.08 38.42 40.46
N LEU A 3 -0.58 39.06 39.40
CA LEU A 3 0.87 39.12 39.09
C LEU A 3 1.50 40.49 39.37
N ARG A 4 0.69 41.52 39.70
CA ARG A 4 1.21 42.86 40.04
C ARG A 4 1.85 42.82 41.43
N GLY A 5 3.14 43.15 41.51
CA GLY A 5 3.92 43.19 42.76
C GLY A 5 4.75 41.93 43.05
N LEU A 6 4.74 40.93 42.16
CA LEU A 6 5.67 39.80 42.21
C LEU A 6 7.06 40.20 41.71
N SER A 7 8.10 39.50 42.17
CA SER A 7 9.44 39.65 41.60
C SER A 7 9.47 39.13 40.16
N VAL A 8 10.44 39.57 39.36
CA VAL A 8 10.64 39.09 37.97
C VAL A 8 10.74 37.55 37.93
N LEU A 9 11.45 36.94 38.88
CA LEU A 9 11.58 35.49 38.99
C LEU A 9 10.24 34.80 39.25
N ASP A 10 9.44 35.31 40.18
CA ASP A 10 8.15 34.71 40.54
C ASP A 10 7.16 34.75 39.37
N VAL A 11 7.22 35.81 38.55
CA VAL A 11 6.41 35.91 37.31
C VAL A 11 6.81 34.81 36.33
N HIS A 12 8.10 34.60 36.07
CA HIS A 12 8.56 33.53 35.18
C HIS A 12 8.21 32.14 35.72
N LEU A 13 8.32 31.90 37.03
CA LEU A 13 7.95 30.63 37.65
C LEU A 13 6.45 30.32 37.50
N GLU A 14 5.58 31.31 37.65
CA GLU A 14 4.14 31.09 37.47
C GLU A 14 3.77 30.85 36.01
N LEU A 15 4.37 31.57 35.05
CA LEU A 15 4.18 31.31 33.61
C LEU A 15 4.64 29.88 33.25
N LYS A 16 5.84 29.48 33.71
CA LYS A 16 6.36 28.13 33.50
C LYS A 16 5.43 27.07 34.10
N LYS A 17 4.94 27.27 35.31
CA LYS A 17 4.01 26.35 35.97
C LYS A 17 2.70 26.21 35.21
N LEU A 18 2.14 27.31 34.69
CA LEU A 18 0.94 27.27 33.85
C LEU A 18 1.19 26.47 32.57
N PHE A 19 2.32 26.72 31.91
CA PHE A 19 2.77 25.97 30.73
C PHE A 19 2.94 24.48 31.00
N ASP A 20 3.73 24.09 32.00
CA ASP A 20 3.98 22.70 32.39
C ASP A 20 2.68 21.97 32.77
N SER A 21 1.70 22.70 33.31
CA SER A 21 0.39 22.15 33.70
C SER A 21 -0.64 22.07 32.56
N GLY A 22 -0.29 22.47 31.34
CA GLY A 22 -1.20 22.44 30.18
C GLY A 22 -2.34 23.48 30.23
N ARG A 23 -2.30 24.44 31.16
CA ARG A 23 -3.38 25.41 31.40
C ARG A 23 -3.29 26.60 30.44
N MET A 24 -3.49 26.33 29.15
CA MET A 24 -3.23 27.27 28.05
C MET A 24 -4.10 28.53 28.10
N VAL A 25 -5.36 28.45 28.52
CA VAL A 25 -6.24 29.63 28.67
C VAL A 25 -5.70 30.57 29.74
N GLN A 26 -5.34 30.03 30.91
CA GLN A 26 -4.76 30.81 32.00
C GLN A 26 -3.37 31.33 31.63
N LEU A 27 -2.57 30.54 30.91
CA LEU A 27 -1.25 30.95 30.40
C LEU A 27 -1.37 32.14 29.45
N GLN A 28 -2.30 32.09 28.50
CA GLN A 28 -2.57 33.18 27.56
C GLN A 28 -2.91 34.48 28.31
N GLN A 29 -3.83 34.42 29.27
CA GLN A 29 -4.25 35.57 30.06
C GLN A 29 -3.10 36.14 30.91
N ALA A 30 -2.35 35.27 31.58
CA ALA A 30 -1.22 35.65 32.42
C ALA A 30 -0.09 36.29 31.60
N ALA A 31 0.31 35.67 30.49
CA ALA A 31 1.35 36.18 29.62
C ALA A 31 0.96 37.54 29.00
N GLN A 32 -0.31 37.69 28.57
CA GLN A 32 -0.82 38.97 28.08
C GLN A 32 -0.79 40.06 29.17
N GLU A 33 -1.16 39.74 30.41
CA GLU A 33 -1.09 40.70 31.53
C GLU A 33 0.35 41.16 31.78
N VAL A 34 1.32 40.23 31.73
CA VAL A 34 2.75 40.50 31.92
C VAL A 34 3.29 41.40 30.80
N ILE A 35 2.98 41.09 29.53
CA ILE A 35 3.42 41.90 28.39
C ILE A 35 2.91 43.34 28.51
N THR A 36 1.67 43.55 28.96
CA THR A 36 1.09 44.88 29.07
C THR A 36 1.59 45.68 30.28
N HIS A 37 1.95 45.02 31.40
CA HIS A 37 2.14 45.72 32.68
C HIS A 37 3.51 45.52 33.35
N ASN A 38 4.37 44.64 32.83
CA ASN A 38 5.64 44.27 33.46
C ASN A 38 6.82 44.38 32.47
N PRO A 39 7.21 45.59 32.04
CA PRO A 39 8.26 45.78 31.03
C PRO A 39 9.62 45.21 31.45
N ASP A 40 9.91 45.19 32.76
CA ASP A 40 11.17 44.64 33.29
C ASP A 40 11.30 43.12 33.05
N VAL A 41 10.18 42.40 32.99
CA VAL A 41 10.15 40.95 32.71
C VAL A 41 10.42 40.68 31.22
N LEU A 42 10.06 41.62 30.34
CA LEU A 42 10.29 41.49 28.90
C LEU A 42 11.76 41.61 28.51
N GLN A 43 12.57 42.24 29.36
CA GLN A 43 14.01 42.44 29.12
C GLN A 43 14.89 41.36 29.77
N ASP A 44 14.30 40.43 30.54
CA ASP A 44 15.04 39.37 31.23
C ASP A 44 15.25 38.14 30.34
N ASN A 45 16.39 38.13 29.64
CA ASN A 45 16.75 37.06 28.71
C ASN A 45 17.26 35.77 29.38
N ARG A 46 17.21 35.67 30.72
CA ARG A 46 17.57 34.43 31.45
C ARG A 46 16.47 33.37 31.40
N TYR A 47 15.25 33.77 31.05
CA TYR A 47 14.07 32.92 31.02
C TYR A 47 13.35 33.02 29.67
N PRO A 48 12.51 32.03 29.32
CA PRO A 48 11.59 32.14 28.19
C PRO A 48 10.78 33.44 28.25
N SER A 49 10.72 34.13 27.12
CA SER A 49 10.02 35.41 26.99
C SER A 49 8.52 35.24 27.29
N PRO A 50 7.85 36.21 27.94
CA PRO A 50 6.39 36.22 28.04
C PRO A 50 5.69 36.14 26.67
N PHE A 51 6.31 36.69 25.61
CA PHE A 51 5.81 36.53 24.24
C PHE A 51 5.82 35.07 23.79
N GLN A 52 6.87 34.31 24.14
CA GLN A 52 6.95 32.89 23.83
C GLN A 52 5.79 32.12 24.48
N TYR A 53 5.53 32.36 25.76
CA TYR A 53 4.40 31.73 26.46
C TYR A 53 3.04 32.12 25.88
N LEU A 54 2.86 33.40 25.53
CA LEU A 54 1.62 33.88 24.91
C LEU A 54 1.39 33.20 23.55
N GLY A 55 2.41 33.17 22.69
CA GLY A 55 2.32 32.58 21.36
C GLY A 55 2.06 31.07 21.40
N VAL A 56 2.73 30.34 22.30
CA VAL A 56 2.50 28.90 22.48
C VAL A 56 1.08 28.63 23.00
N ALA A 57 0.57 29.45 23.91
CA ALA A 57 -0.80 29.33 24.39
C ALA A 57 -1.83 29.59 23.28
N GLN A 58 -1.64 30.65 22.48
CA GLN A 58 -2.50 30.96 21.33
C GLN A 58 -2.48 29.83 20.30
N TYR A 59 -1.29 29.32 19.97
CA TYR A 59 -1.11 28.19 19.06
C TYR A 59 -1.86 26.95 19.55
N ALA A 60 -1.68 26.57 20.82
CA ALA A 60 -2.33 25.42 21.42
C ALA A 60 -3.87 25.56 21.50
N LEU A 61 -4.37 26.80 21.60
CA LEU A 61 -5.81 27.12 21.56
C LEU A 61 -6.38 27.22 20.15
N GLY A 62 -5.55 27.01 19.11
CA GLY A 62 -5.96 27.00 17.71
C GLY A 62 -6.00 28.38 17.04
N ASP A 63 -5.50 29.43 17.69
CA ASP A 63 -5.41 30.78 17.12
C ASP A 63 -4.04 31.00 16.47
N LEU A 64 -3.82 30.31 15.34
CA LEU A 64 -2.54 30.28 14.63
C LEU A 64 -2.12 31.66 14.11
N ALA A 65 -3.10 32.47 13.66
CA ALA A 65 -2.83 33.83 13.18
C ALA A 65 -2.28 34.73 14.29
N LYS A 66 -2.94 34.77 15.47
CA LYS A 66 -2.43 35.55 16.61
C LYS A 66 -1.12 35.01 17.15
N ALA A 67 -0.93 33.69 17.15
CA ALA A 67 0.34 33.09 17.54
C ALA A 67 1.47 33.60 16.62
N THR A 68 1.22 33.65 15.31
CA THR A 68 2.17 34.18 14.31
C THR A 68 2.51 35.64 14.59
N GLU A 69 1.52 36.52 14.73
CA GLU A 69 1.73 37.94 15.07
C GLU A 69 2.53 38.10 16.37
N THR A 70 2.23 37.27 17.38
CA THR A 70 2.92 37.30 18.67
C THR A 70 4.38 36.88 18.55
N PHE A 71 4.69 35.85 17.76
CA PHE A 71 6.08 35.44 17.53
C PHE A 71 6.83 36.41 16.61
N GLU A 72 6.17 37.07 15.66
CA GLU A 72 6.76 38.17 14.88
C GLU A 72 7.17 39.33 15.80
N GLU A 73 6.33 39.69 16.78
CA GLU A 73 6.68 40.69 17.80
C GLU A 73 7.81 40.20 18.70
N ALA A 74 7.79 38.92 19.09
CA ALA A 74 8.80 38.31 19.95
C ALA A 74 10.21 38.42 19.35
N VAL A 75 10.37 38.01 18.08
CA VAL A 75 11.67 38.08 17.39
C VAL A 75 12.10 39.52 17.09
N ARG A 76 11.15 40.44 16.91
CA ARG A 76 11.44 41.88 16.73
C ARG A 76 11.91 42.53 18.02
N THR A 77 11.33 42.13 19.16
CA THR A 77 11.68 42.64 20.48
C THR A 77 12.99 42.05 20.98
N ASN A 78 13.20 40.75 20.77
CA ASN A 78 14.43 40.06 21.16
C ASN A 78 14.83 39.06 20.07
N GLU A 79 15.67 39.52 19.15
CA GLU A 79 16.17 38.68 18.06
C GLU A 79 17.01 37.49 18.54
N ASN A 80 17.50 37.48 19.79
CA ASN A 80 18.32 36.41 20.35
C ASN A 80 17.51 35.30 21.02
N ASP A 81 16.19 35.45 21.11
CA ASP A 81 15.30 34.36 21.54
C ASP A 81 15.14 33.32 20.41
N VAL A 82 16.05 32.33 20.42
CA VAL A 82 16.11 31.26 19.43
C VAL A 82 14.79 30.51 19.29
N MET A 83 14.09 30.24 20.40
CA MET A 83 12.86 29.46 20.35
C MET A 83 11.70 30.25 19.76
N SER A 84 11.66 31.57 19.94
CA SER A 84 10.69 32.41 19.25
C SER A 84 10.84 32.35 17.72
N TRP A 85 12.07 32.26 17.19
CA TRP A 85 12.30 32.00 15.76
C TRP A 85 11.78 30.61 15.34
N VAL A 86 12.08 29.56 16.11
CA VAL A 86 11.58 28.20 15.83
C VAL A 86 10.05 28.17 15.81
N HIS A 87 9.40 28.79 16.77
CA HIS A 87 7.94 28.84 16.85
C HIS A 87 7.32 29.68 15.73
N LEU A 88 7.93 30.82 15.36
CA LEU A 88 7.49 31.61 14.22
C LEU A 88 7.57 30.80 12.91
N GLY A 89 8.69 30.12 12.70
CA GLY A 89 8.88 29.26 11.53
C GLY A 89 7.86 28.12 11.48
N ASN A 90 7.57 27.52 12.64
CA ASN A 90 6.51 26.52 12.76
C ASN A 90 5.12 27.09 12.45
N CYS A 91 4.81 28.32 12.89
CA CYS A 91 3.56 28.97 12.55
C CYS A 91 3.40 29.17 11.04
N TYR A 92 4.42 29.73 10.37
CA TYR A 92 4.41 29.88 8.91
C TYR A 92 4.28 28.54 8.19
N LEU A 93 4.94 27.48 8.68
CA LEU A 93 4.81 26.13 8.14
C LEU A 93 3.35 25.64 8.16
N TYR A 94 2.64 25.81 9.28
CA TYR A 94 1.24 25.38 9.42
C TYR A 94 0.22 26.31 8.75
N LEU A 95 0.62 27.56 8.47
CA LEU A 95 -0.12 28.47 7.58
C LEU A 95 0.16 28.21 6.10
N MET A 96 1.06 27.27 5.78
CA MET A 96 1.54 26.98 4.43
C MET A 96 2.23 28.17 3.74
N GLU A 97 2.82 29.08 4.52
CA GLU A 97 3.69 30.16 4.03
C GLU A 97 5.14 29.66 3.96
N LEU A 98 5.39 28.65 3.12
CA LEU A 98 6.61 27.84 3.17
C LEU A 98 7.91 28.64 2.95
N THR A 99 7.91 29.62 2.03
CA THR A 99 9.07 30.51 1.82
C THR A 99 9.44 31.28 3.10
N LYS A 100 8.44 31.82 3.82
CA LYS A 100 8.69 32.51 5.09
C LYS A 100 9.13 31.54 6.18
N ALA A 101 8.52 30.35 6.22
CA ALA A 101 8.91 29.29 7.15
C ALA A 101 10.38 28.92 6.97
N ALA A 102 10.81 28.61 5.74
CA ALA A 102 12.19 28.28 5.42
C ALA A 102 13.16 29.40 5.83
N THR A 103 12.85 30.65 5.47
CA THR A 103 13.69 31.82 5.83
C THR A 103 13.91 31.95 7.34
N VAL A 104 12.83 31.89 8.12
CA VAL A 104 12.88 32.04 9.59
C VAL A 104 13.57 30.83 10.24
N LEU A 105 13.31 29.62 9.74
CA LEU A 105 13.93 28.39 10.24
C LEU A 105 15.42 28.32 9.89
N GLU A 106 15.84 28.87 8.76
CA GLU A 106 17.24 28.97 8.39
C GLU A 106 18.02 29.85 9.38
N ILE A 107 17.45 31.00 9.77
CA ILE A 107 17.99 31.85 10.82
C ILE A 107 18.06 31.07 12.15
N ALA A 108 16.97 30.41 12.53
CA ALA A 108 16.90 29.66 13.79
C ALA A 108 17.95 28.54 13.86
N VAL A 109 18.04 27.72 12.82
CA VAL A 109 18.86 26.50 12.80
C VAL A 109 20.31 26.81 12.47
N LEU A 110 20.58 27.54 11.37
CA LEU A 110 21.94 27.73 10.86
C LEU A 110 22.68 28.89 11.53
N GLN A 111 21.98 29.94 11.95
CA GLN A 111 22.63 31.14 12.53
C GLN A 111 22.52 31.19 14.06
N LYS A 112 21.38 30.77 14.62
CA LYS A 112 21.08 30.86 16.06
C LYS A 112 21.32 29.56 16.83
N GLY A 113 21.62 28.45 16.13
CA GLY A 113 22.03 27.18 16.75
C GLY A 113 20.89 26.28 17.22
N ALA A 114 19.67 26.42 16.69
CA ALA A 114 18.53 25.53 16.95
C ALA A 114 18.67 24.16 16.26
N VAL A 115 19.81 23.49 16.41
CA VAL A 115 20.16 22.27 15.65
C VAL A 115 19.15 21.14 15.86
N ARG A 116 18.55 21.01 17.05
CA ARG A 116 17.51 19.99 17.32
C ARG A 116 16.21 20.21 16.55
N ASP A 117 16.00 21.42 16.03
CA ASP A 117 14.81 21.81 15.28
C ASP A 117 15.02 21.76 13.76
N VAL A 118 16.15 21.22 13.30
CA VAL A 118 16.51 21.06 11.88
C VAL A 118 15.45 20.33 11.05
N HIS A 119 14.69 19.41 11.67
CA HIS A 119 13.58 18.71 11.03
C HIS A 119 12.51 19.68 10.49
N ARG A 120 12.28 20.84 11.12
CA ARG A 120 11.34 21.83 10.60
C ARG A 120 11.86 22.52 9.35
N LEU A 121 13.15 22.87 9.33
CA LEU A 121 13.79 23.48 8.15
C LEU A 121 13.77 22.51 6.98
N PHE A 122 14.19 21.25 7.22
CA PHE A 122 14.10 20.18 6.23
C PHE A 122 12.67 20.07 5.66
N LYS A 123 11.67 20.02 6.54
CA LYS A 123 10.27 19.90 6.13
C LYS A 123 9.82 21.07 5.26
N ALA A 124 10.13 22.31 5.64
CA ALA A 124 9.77 23.51 4.87
C ALA A 124 10.38 23.46 3.45
N ARG A 125 11.68 23.19 3.33
CA ARG A 125 12.37 23.12 2.03
C ARG A 125 11.92 21.95 1.19
N ASN A 126 11.82 20.75 1.77
CA ASN A 126 11.38 19.56 1.06
C ASN A 126 9.93 19.69 0.53
N TRP A 127 9.04 20.38 1.25
CA TRP A 127 7.68 20.67 0.79
C TRP A 127 7.60 21.72 -0.33
N MET A 128 8.65 22.53 -0.50
CA MET A 128 8.83 23.44 -1.64
C MET A 128 9.66 22.82 -2.77
N ALA A 129 10.00 21.53 -2.70
CA ALA A 129 10.92 20.90 -3.64
C ALA A 129 12.27 21.65 -3.78
N ASP A 130 12.69 22.34 -2.72
CA ASP A 130 14.04 22.90 -2.60
C ASP A 130 14.95 21.80 -2.03
N TRP A 131 15.76 21.21 -2.91
CA TRP A 131 16.53 20.00 -2.62
C TRP A 131 18.04 20.19 -2.54
N GLN A 132 18.53 21.44 -2.59
CA GLN A 132 19.96 21.74 -2.71
C GLN A 132 20.82 21.12 -1.59
N ASP A 133 20.33 21.12 -0.35
CA ASP A 133 21.00 20.56 0.83
C ASP A 133 20.15 19.48 1.53
N ARG A 134 19.22 18.86 0.80
CA ARG A 134 18.26 17.89 1.35
C ARG A 134 18.94 16.76 2.12
N ASP A 135 19.94 16.12 1.52
CA ASP A 135 20.59 14.95 2.10
C ASP A 135 21.40 15.31 3.36
N GLU A 136 22.04 16.48 3.36
CA GLU A 136 22.77 16.99 4.52
C GLU A 136 21.82 17.28 5.69
N LEU A 137 20.69 17.94 5.41
CA LEU A 137 19.66 18.21 6.41
C LEU A 137 19.01 16.91 6.91
N MET A 138 18.73 15.94 6.03
CA MET A 138 18.16 14.65 6.43
C MET A 138 19.11 13.86 7.34
N ALA A 139 20.41 13.84 7.03
CA ALA A 139 21.42 13.21 7.89
C ALA A 139 21.48 13.86 9.27
N GLN A 140 21.33 15.20 9.35
CA GLN A 140 21.25 15.90 10.64
C GLN A 140 19.97 15.54 11.40
N VAL A 141 18.82 15.44 10.72
CA VAL A 141 17.56 14.97 11.35
C VAL A 141 17.74 13.57 11.94
N GLU A 142 18.31 12.64 11.18
CA GLU A 142 18.56 11.28 11.63
C GLU A 142 19.46 11.24 12.88
N LEU A 143 20.55 12.01 12.89
CA LEU A 143 21.45 12.10 14.04
C LEU A 143 20.75 12.67 15.28
N VAL A 144 19.97 13.75 15.12
CA VAL A 144 19.21 14.36 16.23
C VAL A 144 18.18 13.38 16.79
N VAL A 145 17.43 12.70 15.92
CA VAL A 145 16.41 11.71 16.32
C VAL A 145 17.07 10.55 17.05
N ALA A 146 18.15 9.99 16.52
CA ALA A 146 18.89 8.90 17.16
C ALA A 146 19.40 9.30 18.55
N ASP A 147 19.97 10.50 18.67
CA ASP A 147 20.47 11.05 19.93
C ASP A 147 19.34 11.29 20.95
N ASP A 148 18.20 11.84 20.53
CA ASP A 148 17.02 12.03 21.39
C ASP A 148 16.44 10.70 21.89
N LEU A 149 16.30 9.72 21.01
CA LEU A 149 15.82 8.39 21.37
C LEU A 149 16.77 7.69 22.35
N LEU A 150 18.07 7.76 22.11
CA LEU A 150 19.10 7.17 22.98
C LEU A 150 19.02 7.75 24.41
N HIS A 151 18.82 9.06 24.53
CA HIS A 151 18.75 9.76 25.81
C HIS A 151 17.33 9.91 26.37
N LYS A 152 16.34 9.27 25.74
CA LYS A 152 14.91 9.35 26.12
C LYS A 152 14.38 10.79 26.21
N ARG A 153 14.88 11.67 25.35
CA ARG A 153 14.34 13.02 25.19
C ARG A 153 13.09 12.95 24.32
N LEU A 154 12.14 13.83 24.63
CA LEU A 154 10.94 13.99 23.82
C LEU A 154 11.35 14.60 22.47
N CYS A 155 11.04 13.91 21.39
CA CYS A 155 11.34 14.33 20.03
C CYS A 155 10.03 14.68 19.32
N VAL A 156 9.91 15.92 18.83
CA VAL A 156 8.66 16.43 18.22
C VAL A 156 8.61 16.13 16.71
N VAL A 157 9.26 15.06 16.28
CA VAL A 157 9.30 14.62 14.89
C VAL A 157 8.12 13.70 14.62
N ASN A 158 7.29 14.04 13.62
CA ASN A 158 6.23 13.15 13.17
C ASN A 158 6.83 12.09 12.23
N PRO A 159 6.76 10.78 12.56
CA PRO A 159 7.32 9.73 11.71
C PRO A 159 6.79 9.73 10.28
N LEU A 160 5.58 10.25 10.05
CA LEU A 160 4.97 10.30 8.73
C LEU A 160 5.70 11.24 7.77
N ASP A 161 6.22 12.36 8.29
CA ASP A 161 6.94 13.35 7.49
C ASP A 161 8.37 12.89 7.17
N PHE A 162 8.87 11.88 7.91
CA PHE A 162 10.24 11.38 7.85
C PHE A 162 10.26 9.87 7.69
N ALA A 163 9.41 9.35 6.80
CA ALA A 163 9.26 7.91 6.61
C ALA A 163 10.59 7.23 6.23
N GLU A 164 11.54 7.98 5.65
CA GLU A 164 12.88 7.52 5.25
C GLU A 164 13.84 7.23 6.42
N LEU A 165 13.49 7.61 7.65
CA LEU A 165 14.25 7.22 8.84
C LEU A 165 14.31 5.68 9.00
N PRO A 166 15.38 5.15 9.63
CA PRO A 166 15.47 3.74 9.96
C PRO A 166 14.25 3.24 10.76
N SER A 167 13.81 2.01 10.50
CA SER A 167 12.62 1.42 11.13
C SER A 167 12.65 1.46 12.66
N ALA A 168 13.83 1.24 13.26
CA ALA A 168 14.04 1.35 14.70
C ALA A 168 13.78 2.77 15.24
N GLN A 169 14.14 3.82 14.48
CA GLN A 169 13.87 5.20 14.86
C GLN A 169 12.39 5.54 14.71
N ILE A 170 11.75 5.11 13.62
CA ILE A 170 10.30 5.23 13.42
C ILE A 170 9.53 4.60 14.59
N LEU A 171 9.88 3.36 14.96
CA LEU A 171 9.29 2.68 16.12
C LEU A 171 9.55 3.43 17.42
N GLY A 172 10.77 3.93 17.62
CA GLY A 172 11.15 4.72 18.79
C GLY A 172 10.32 6.00 18.92
N LEU A 173 10.16 6.73 17.82
CA LEU A 173 9.32 7.94 17.75
C LEU A 173 7.85 7.63 18.01
N SER A 174 7.28 6.61 17.34
CA SER A 174 5.88 6.23 17.53
C SER A 174 5.56 5.76 18.95
N ARG A 175 6.54 5.21 19.68
CA ARG A 175 6.39 4.76 21.08
C ARG A 175 6.53 5.88 22.11
N GLN A 176 6.91 7.09 21.70
CA GLN A 176 7.03 8.20 22.64
C GLN A 176 5.68 8.53 23.28
N PRO A 177 5.68 9.10 24.50
CA PRO A 177 4.45 9.55 25.11
C PRO A 177 3.73 10.55 24.19
N LEU A 178 2.51 10.20 23.77
CA LEU A 178 1.64 11.14 23.08
C LEU A 178 1.48 12.40 23.95
N ILE A 179 1.90 13.55 23.42
CA ILE A 179 1.78 14.84 24.09
C ILE A 179 0.30 15.21 24.08
N ALA A 180 -0.42 14.87 25.15
CA ALA A 180 -1.73 15.42 25.44
C ALA A 180 -1.64 16.13 26.77
N GLY A 181 -2.19 17.35 26.88
CA GLY A 181 -2.17 18.22 28.05
C GLY A 181 -2.96 17.70 29.27
N GLY A 182 -2.79 16.43 29.63
CA GLY A 182 -3.30 15.78 30.83
C GLY A 182 -2.29 14.74 31.28
N GLY A 183 -2.08 14.62 32.60
CA GLY A 183 -0.99 13.87 33.21
C GLY A 183 -0.82 12.43 32.73
N ALA A 184 0.35 11.85 33.02
CA ALA A 184 0.68 10.48 32.64
C ALA A 184 -0.47 9.49 32.94
N VAL A 185 -0.94 8.75 31.93
CA VAL A 185 -1.90 7.67 32.11
C VAL A 185 -1.23 6.59 32.97
N THR A 186 -1.61 6.52 34.24
CA THR A 186 -1.19 5.44 35.15
C THR A 186 -2.08 4.22 34.94
N THR A 187 -1.60 3.03 35.32
CA THR A 187 -2.39 1.79 35.29
C THR A 187 -3.72 1.91 36.07
N ALA A 188 -3.80 2.81 37.05
CA ALA A 188 -5.02 3.08 37.82
C ALA A 188 -6.14 3.76 37.01
N ASN A 189 -5.81 4.43 35.90
CA ASN A 189 -6.78 5.15 35.06
C ASN A 189 -7.23 4.36 33.82
N LYS A 190 -6.76 3.12 33.65
CA LYS A 190 -7.15 2.24 32.53
C LYS A 190 -8.43 1.48 32.87
N TYR A 191 -9.32 1.31 31.89
CA TYR A 191 -10.49 0.46 32.06
C TYR A 191 -10.07 -1.01 32.11
N ASN A 192 -10.33 -1.66 33.26
CA ASN A 192 -9.93 -3.03 33.49
C ASN A 192 -11.08 -3.98 33.11
N HIS A 193 -10.97 -4.59 31.94
CA HIS A 193 -12.01 -5.44 31.32
C HIS A 193 -12.13 -6.85 31.94
N THR A 194 -11.57 -7.07 33.13
CA THR A 194 -11.41 -8.42 33.71
C THR A 194 -12.70 -9.02 34.30
N ASN A 195 -13.80 -8.27 34.36
CA ASN A 195 -15.08 -8.71 34.96
C ASN A 195 -16.31 -8.54 34.06
N ASP A 196 -16.17 -8.15 32.78
CA ASP A 196 -17.30 -7.87 31.88
C ASP A 196 -17.71 -9.08 31.02
N ASP A 197 -18.01 -10.20 31.67
CA ASP A 197 -18.44 -11.46 31.03
C ASP A 197 -19.64 -11.24 30.07
N TRP A 198 -20.52 -10.28 30.40
CA TRP A 198 -21.66 -9.92 29.55
C TRP A 198 -21.27 -9.34 28.18
N MET A 199 -20.17 -8.56 28.09
CA MET A 199 -19.69 -7.99 26.82
C MET A 199 -19.09 -9.05 25.89
N LEU A 200 -18.72 -10.22 26.41
CA LEU A 200 -18.20 -11.33 25.62
C LEU A 200 -19.29 -12.34 25.22
N HIS A 201 -20.46 -12.27 25.85
CA HIS A 201 -21.57 -13.21 25.67
C HIS A 201 -22.81 -12.63 24.97
N THR A 202 -22.77 -11.34 24.62
CA THR A 202 -23.81 -10.67 23.84
C THR A 202 -23.98 -11.27 22.43
N SER A 203 -25.21 -11.27 21.91
CA SER A 203 -25.54 -11.60 20.52
C SER A 203 -25.27 -10.45 19.54
N GLU A 204 -24.83 -9.29 20.05
CA GLU A 204 -24.56 -8.07 19.32
C GLU A 204 -23.07 -7.69 19.42
N LEU A 205 -22.45 -7.39 18.28
CA LEU A 205 -21.07 -6.88 18.20
C LEU A 205 -21.09 -5.38 17.89
N ARG A 206 -20.82 -4.55 18.92
CA ARG A 206 -20.67 -3.08 18.78
C ARG A 206 -19.25 -2.72 18.33
N VAL A 207 -19.15 -2.10 17.16
CA VAL A 207 -17.90 -1.70 16.50
C VAL A 207 -17.86 -0.18 16.42
N GLY A 208 -16.82 0.43 16.99
CA GLY A 208 -16.62 1.88 17.02
C GLY A 208 -15.49 2.33 16.09
N PHE A 209 -15.65 3.47 15.43
CA PHE A 209 -14.65 4.12 14.58
C PHE A 209 -14.38 5.53 15.09
N VAL A 210 -13.15 5.84 15.50
CA VAL A 210 -12.74 7.17 15.99
C VAL A 210 -12.03 7.92 14.86
N SER A 211 -12.50 9.12 14.53
CA SER A 211 -11.84 9.92 13.49
C SER A 211 -12.12 11.42 13.56
N SER A 212 -11.09 12.24 13.31
CA SER A 212 -11.24 13.67 12.96
C SER A 212 -11.73 13.90 11.53
N ASP A 213 -11.71 12.86 10.70
CA ASP A 213 -11.76 12.98 9.24
C ASP A 213 -13.10 12.51 8.66
N LEU A 214 -14.15 12.46 9.49
CA LEU A 214 -15.54 12.24 9.09
C LEU A 214 -16.12 13.52 8.47
N GLY A 215 -15.66 13.84 7.25
CA GLY A 215 -15.84 15.13 6.60
C GLY A 215 -15.42 15.11 5.12
N ILE A 216 -15.01 16.27 4.60
CA ILE A 216 -14.39 16.34 3.26
C ILE A 216 -12.94 15.89 3.39
N HIS A 217 -12.72 14.57 3.38
CA HIS A 217 -11.41 13.96 3.57
C HIS A 217 -11.34 12.57 2.92
N PRO A 218 -10.17 12.11 2.43
CA PRO A 218 -10.02 10.77 1.85
C PRO A 218 -10.53 9.61 2.71
N VAL A 219 -10.38 9.68 4.04
CA VAL A 219 -10.93 8.66 4.96
C VAL A 219 -12.43 8.47 4.74
N SER A 220 -13.18 9.57 4.64
CA SER A 220 -14.62 9.52 4.41
C SER A 220 -14.97 9.00 3.02
N THR A 221 -14.21 9.38 1.98
CA THR A 221 -14.47 8.90 0.62
C THR A 221 -14.20 7.41 0.46
N LEU A 222 -13.26 6.86 1.23
CA LEU A 222 -12.89 5.45 1.18
C LEU A 222 -13.85 4.56 2.00
N ILE A 223 -14.20 4.96 3.23
CA ILE A 223 -14.86 4.06 4.19
C ILE A 223 -16.40 4.08 4.14
N ARG A 224 -17.02 5.10 3.53
CA ARG A 224 -18.48 5.33 3.58
C ARG A 224 -19.29 4.10 3.20
N GLY A 225 -19.00 3.49 2.04
CA GLY A 225 -19.72 2.31 1.55
C GLY A 225 -19.62 1.12 2.50
N MET A 226 -18.42 0.87 3.02
CA MET A 226 -18.17 -0.20 3.98
C MET A 226 -18.99 -0.01 5.26
N LEU A 227 -19.02 1.21 5.83
CA LEU A 227 -19.80 1.50 7.04
C LEU A 227 -21.30 1.23 6.81
N ALA A 228 -21.83 1.61 5.64
CA ALA A 228 -23.23 1.37 5.28
C ALA A 228 -23.55 -0.13 5.12
N MET A 229 -22.64 -0.90 4.53
CA MET A 229 -22.82 -2.34 4.33
C MET A 229 -22.62 -3.15 5.63
N LEU A 230 -21.71 -2.73 6.50
CA LEU A 230 -21.27 -3.50 7.67
C LEU A 230 -22.41 -3.83 8.64
N LYS A 231 -23.35 -2.90 8.84
CA LYS A 231 -24.55 -3.10 9.66
C LYS A 231 -25.48 -4.20 9.12
N GLY A 232 -25.47 -4.42 7.80
CA GLY A 232 -26.30 -5.40 7.10
C GLY A 232 -25.67 -6.79 6.97
N GLU A 233 -24.42 -6.96 7.38
CA GLU A 233 -23.70 -8.23 7.21
C GLU A 233 -24.34 -9.37 8.01
N LYS A 234 -24.57 -10.49 7.35
CA LYS A 234 -25.10 -11.71 7.96
C LYS A 234 -23.99 -12.48 8.65
N THR A 235 -23.76 -12.18 9.92
CA THR A 235 -22.74 -12.83 10.73
C THR A 235 -23.34 -13.55 11.93
N THR A 236 -22.51 -14.23 12.71
CA THR A 236 -22.94 -14.89 13.96
C THR A 236 -23.49 -13.90 14.98
N HIS A 237 -23.06 -12.63 14.91
CA HIS A 237 -23.48 -11.56 15.81
C HIS A 237 -24.06 -10.40 14.99
N ARG A 238 -25.13 -9.78 15.49
CA ARG A 238 -25.63 -8.56 14.85
C ARG A 238 -24.63 -7.43 15.06
N ILE A 239 -24.10 -6.84 13.98
CA ILE A 239 -23.14 -5.74 14.10
C ILE A 239 -23.89 -4.42 14.30
N LYS A 240 -23.45 -3.61 15.27
CA LYS A 240 -23.84 -2.21 15.39
C LYS A 240 -22.64 -1.29 15.16
N VAL A 241 -22.82 -0.29 14.32
CA VAL A 241 -21.75 0.62 13.88
C VAL A 241 -21.85 1.96 14.59
N TYR A 242 -20.80 2.32 15.32
CA TYR A 242 -20.63 3.59 16.02
C TYR A 242 -19.53 4.40 15.35
N CYS A 243 -19.77 5.67 15.06
CA CYS A 243 -18.76 6.63 14.65
C CYS A 243 -18.58 7.69 15.74
N PHE A 244 -17.35 7.83 16.23
CA PHE A 244 -16.95 8.85 17.20
C PHE A 244 -16.17 9.95 16.47
N SER A 245 -16.86 11.07 16.21
CA SER A 245 -16.32 12.19 15.44
C SER A 245 -15.56 13.16 16.34
N LEU A 246 -14.31 13.46 16.00
CA LEU A 246 -13.51 14.49 16.68
C LEU A 246 -13.73 15.90 16.08
N THR A 247 -14.40 15.99 14.94
CA THR A 247 -14.66 17.25 14.22
C THR A 247 -16.12 17.70 14.36
N THR A 248 -16.34 19.02 14.45
CA THR A 248 -17.67 19.65 14.33
C THR A 248 -18.03 20.01 12.90
N ALA A 249 -17.07 19.96 11.96
CA ALA A 249 -17.30 20.34 10.57
C ALA A 249 -18.47 19.54 9.98
N THR A 250 -19.34 20.23 9.26
CA THR A 250 -20.47 19.61 8.54
C THR A 250 -20.11 19.43 7.08
N SER A 251 -20.56 18.33 6.48
CA SER A 251 -20.38 18.06 5.06
C SER A 251 -21.47 17.12 4.56
N TRP A 252 -21.56 16.94 3.23
CA TRP A 252 -22.38 15.87 2.66
C TRP A 252 -21.92 14.49 3.17
N TRP A 253 -20.60 14.24 3.20
CA TRP A 253 -20.00 12.99 3.66
C TRP A 253 -20.42 12.64 5.10
N LYS A 254 -20.27 13.59 6.03
CA LYS A 254 -20.63 13.36 7.44
C LYS A 254 -22.12 13.05 7.59
N ARG A 255 -22.99 13.81 6.89
CA ARG A 255 -24.44 13.57 6.89
C ARG A 255 -24.79 12.20 6.32
N ASN A 256 -24.19 11.82 5.19
CA ASN A 256 -24.43 10.52 4.57
C ASN A 256 -23.98 9.38 5.49
N ILE A 257 -22.77 9.45 6.05
CA ILE A 257 -22.29 8.44 7.00
C ILE A 257 -23.24 8.36 8.21
N THR A 258 -23.62 9.50 8.79
CA THR A 258 -24.54 9.56 9.94
C THR A 258 -25.86 8.84 9.67
N GLN A 259 -26.41 8.95 8.45
CA GLN A 259 -27.66 8.30 8.06
C GLN A 259 -27.53 6.77 7.87
N ASN A 260 -26.31 6.27 7.66
CA ASN A 260 -26.05 4.86 7.33
C ASN A 260 -25.43 4.05 8.47
N VAL A 261 -24.98 4.70 9.55
CA VAL A 261 -24.49 4.04 10.78
C VAL A 261 -25.57 3.99 11.86
N ASP A 262 -25.35 3.21 12.92
CA ASP A 262 -26.30 3.16 14.04
C ASP A 262 -26.18 4.39 14.95
N TYR A 263 -24.96 4.89 15.17
CA TYR A 263 -24.70 6.06 16.01
C TYR A 263 -23.57 6.92 15.46
N MET A 264 -23.78 8.23 15.43
CA MET A 264 -22.75 9.25 15.21
C MET A 264 -22.64 10.08 16.49
N ILE A 265 -21.53 9.95 17.22
CA ILE A 265 -21.30 10.57 18.53
C ILE A 265 -20.20 11.61 18.38
N SER A 266 -20.45 12.84 18.82
CA SER A 266 -19.43 13.89 18.84
C SER A 266 -18.56 13.75 20.09
N LEU A 267 -17.25 13.77 19.90
CA LEU A 267 -16.23 13.87 20.96
C LEU A 267 -15.51 15.24 20.92
N THR A 268 -15.97 16.18 20.09
CA THR A 268 -15.33 17.50 19.99
C THR A 268 -15.35 18.24 21.32
N GLY A 269 -14.22 18.84 21.68
CA GLY A 269 -14.05 19.59 22.92
C GLY A 269 -13.92 18.73 24.18
N LYS A 270 -13.86 17.39 24.04
CA LYS A 270 -13.58 16.47 25.13
C LYS A 270 -12.09 16.21 25.24
N ASP A 271 -11.60 16.17 26.48
CA ASP A 271 -10.26 15.66 26.72
C ASP A 271 -10.21 14.14 26.49
N PRO A 272 -9.02 13.54 26.32
CA PRO A 272 -8.90 12.11 26.03
C PRO A 272 -9.54 11.18 27.07
N SER A 273 -9.56 11.57 28.36
CA SER A 273 -10.14 10.76 29.44
C SER A 273 -11.67 10.80 29.42
N GLU A 274 -12.25 11.99 29.23
CA GLU A 274 -13.69 12.17 29.04
C GLU A 274 -14.18 11.43 27.79
N ALA A 275 -13.45 11.57 26.68
CA ALA A 275 -13.75 10.87 25.44
C ALA A 275 -13.71 9.35 25.61
N ALA A 276 -12.70 8.81 26.29
CA ALA A 276 -12.61 7.39 26.61
C ALA A 276 -13.79 6.92 27.48
N SER A 277 -14.20 7.71 28.47
CA SER A 277 -15.37 7.42 29.32
C SER A 277 -16.68 7.34 28.51
N ILE A 278 -16.88 8.27 27.57
CA ILE A 278 -18.04 8.24 26.66
C ILE A 278 -18.03 6.96 25.84
N ILE A 279 -16.91 6.62 25.20
CA ILE A 279 -16.77 5.38 24.40
C ILE A 279 -17.06 4.14 25.26
N HIS A 280 -16.47 4.05 26.44
CA HIS A 280 -16.66 2.95 27.38
C HIS A 280 -18.13 2.81 27.80
N SER A 281 -18.83 3.92 28.06
CA SER A 281 -20.26 3.91 28.45
C SER A 281 -21.19 3.32 27.37
N HIS A 282 -20.75 3.32 26.10
CA HIS A 282 -21.48 2.69 24.99
C HIS A 282 -21.19 1.18 24.85
N GLY A 283 -20.28 0.60 25.66
CA GLY A 283 -19.94 -0.82 25.64
C GLY A 283 -19.36 -1.27 24.30
N ILE A 284 -18.41 -0.50 23.75
CA ILE A 284 -17.78 -0.82 22.47
C ILE A 284 -16.86 -2.04 22.63
N HIS A 285 -17.02 -3.04 21.75
CA HIS A 285 -16.23 -4.27 21.81
C HIS A 285 -14.95 -4.16 20.99
N VAL A 286 -15.08 -3.64 19.76
CA VAL A 286 -13.98 -3.41 18.84
C VAL A 286 -13.94 -1.93 18.50
N LEU A 287 -12.85 -1.24 18.82
CA LEU A 287 -12.65 0.18 18.55
C LEU A 287 -11.53 0.37 17.53
N LEU A 288 -11.83 1.09 16.45
CA LEU A 288 -10.89 1.37 15.38
C LEU A 288 -10.42 2.82 15.40
N ASP A 289 -9.11 3.02 15.41
CA ASP A 289 -8.45 4.29 15.13
C ASP A 289 -8.35 4.49 13.61
N LEU A 290 -8.88 5.61 13.11
CA LEU A 290 -8.79 5.98 11.70
C LEU A 290 -7.82 7.13 11.42
N ASN A 291 -7.07 7.62 12.41
CA ASN A 291 -6.16 8.75 12.24
C ASN A 291 -4.69 8.36 12.34
N GLY A 292 -4.29 7.47 13.26
CA GLY A 292 -2.89 7.29 13.63
C GLY A 292 -2.23 8.60 14.02
N HIS A 293 -0.98 8.87 13.63
CA HIS A 293 -0.27 10.12 13.97
C HIS A 293 -0.57 11.30 13.02
N THR A 294 -1.75 11.34 12.41
CA THR A 294 -2.16 12.52 11.61
C THR A 294 -2.65 13.67 12.50
N VAL A 295 -2.86 14.84 11.89
CA VAL A 295 -3.34 16.04 12.59
C VAL A 295 -4.71 15.78 13.22
N HIS A 296 -4.93 16.27 14.45
CA HIS A 296 -6.16 16.07 15.24
C HIS A 296 -6.47 14.61 15.62
N SER A 297 -5.45 13.76 15.68
CA SER A 297 -5.56 12.36 16.05
C SER A 297 -6.29 12.09 17.37
N GLY A 298 -7.11 11.03 17.36
CA GLY A 298 -7.73 10.44 18.54
C GLY A 298 -6.84 9.45 19.31
N LEU A 299 -5.60 9.18 18.90
CA LEU A 299 -4.72 8.19 19.52
C LEU A 299 -4.59 8.31 21.07
N PRO A 300 -4.54 9.51 21.69
CA PRO A 300 -4.51 9.61 23.15
C PRO A 300 -5.68 8.94 23.87
N ILE A 301 -6.84 8.81 23.22
CA ILE A 301 -8.04 8.14 23.76
C ILE A 301 -7.79 6.64 23.96
N PHE A 302 -7.07 6.01 23.03
CA PHE A 302 -6.82 4.56 23.01
C PHE A 302 -5.92 4.10 24.18
N ARG A 303 -5.14 5.01 24.77
CA ARG A 303 -4.29 4.73 25.94
C ARG A 303 -5.07 4.40 27.21
N TYR A 304 -6.33 4.82 27.27
CA TYR A 304 -7.24 4.49 28.37
C TYR A 304 -7.88 3.10 28.21
N SER A 305 -7.69 2.45 27.05
CA SER A 305 -8.30 1.17 26.70
C SER A 305 -9.83 1.14 26.85
N PRO A 306 -10.59 2.10 26.27
CA PRO A 306 -12.05 2.16 26.43
C PRO A 306 -12.83 1.01 25.76
N ALA A 307 -12.17 0.14 25.00
CA ALA A 307 -12.77 -1.04 24.37
C ALA A 307 -11.89 -2.29 24.56
N LEU A 308 -12.51 -3.48 24.42
CA LEU A 308 -11.87 -4.78 24.63
C LEU A 308 -10.77 -5.12 23.61
N VAL A 309 -11.01 -4.73 22.35
CA VAL A 309 -10.10 -4.90 21.22
C VAL A 309 -9.94 -3.55 20.54
N GLN A 310 -8.70 -3.12 20.34
CA GLN A 310 -8.36 -1.86 19.72
C GLN A 310 -7.54 -2.09 18.45
N ILE A 311 -7.90 -1.44 17.35
CA ILE A 311 -7.33 -1.70 16.02
C ILE A 311 -6.97 -0.38 15.34
N SER A 312 -5.79 -0.26 14.75
CA SER A 312 -5.47 0.83 13.82
C SER A 312 -5.88 0.45 12.40
N PHE A 313 -6.52 1.39 11.67
CA PHE A 313 -7.00 1.15 10.33
C PHE A 313 -7.01 2.42 9.47
N LEU A 314 -6.61 2.25 8.20
CA LEU A 314 -6.85 3.17 7.08
C LEU A 314 -6.04 4.48 7.06
N GLY A 315 -6.23 5.39 8.02
CA GLY A 315 -5.72 6.77 7.90
C GLY A 315 -4.20 6.92 8.02
N TYR A 316 -3.53 5.91 8.56
CA TYR A 316 -2.11 5.97 8.88
C TYR A 316 -1.40 4.66 8.51
N PRO A 317 -0.58 4.64 7.43
CA PRO A 317 0.02 3.42 6.89
C PRO A 317 1.35 3.06 7.58
N MET A 318 1.44 3.26 8.89
CA MET A 318 2.63 3.02 9.73
C MET A 318 2.18 2.61 11.15
N THR A 319 3.12 2.17 11.98
CA THR A 319 2.87 1.82 13.39
C THR A 319 2.40 3.02 14.22
N THR A 320 1.33 2.85 14.99
CA THR A 320 0.93 3.84 16.00
C THR A 320 1.89 3.83 17.19
N GLY A 321 2.55 2.70 17.47
CA GLY A 321 3.44 2.56 18.62
C GLY A 321 2.74 2.58 19.98
N VAL A 322 1.39 2.67 19.99
CA VAL A 322 0.58 2.65 21.20
C VAL A 322 0.42 1.20 21.67
N SER A 323 0.90 0.89 22.88
CA SER A 323 0.87 -0.46 23.45
C SER A 323 -0.53 -1.05 23.62
N GLU A 324 -1.53 -0.18 23.77
CA GLU A 324 -2.93 -0.56 23.97
C GLU A 324 -3.65 -0.86 22.65
N ILE A 325 -3.09 -0.53 21.48
CA ILE A 325 -3.67 -0.91 20.19
C ILE A 325 -3.18 -2.32 19.84
N ASP A 326 -4.12 -3.27 19.80
CA ASP A 326 -3.83 -4.70 19.67
C ASP A 326 -3.41 -5.08 18.24
N TYR A 327 -4.12 -4.53 17.24
CA TYR A 327 -3.95 -4.91 15.84
C TYR A 327 -3.83 -3.71 14.90
N VAL A 328 -3.21 -3.93 13.74
CA VAL A 328 -3.33 -3.06 12.56
C VAL A 328 -3.92 -3.86 11.40
N ILE A 329 -4.89 -3.29 10.69
CA ILE A 329 -5.44 -3.91 9.49
C ILE A 329 -4.49 -3.66 8.32
N THR A 330 -4.07 -4.75 7.69
CA THR A 330 -3.14 -4.75 6.54
C THR A 330 -3.47 -5.88 5.56
N ASP A 331 -2.60 -6.14 4.59
CA ASP A 331 -2.63 -7.27 3.67
C ASP A 331 -1.22 -7.84 3.44
N ALA A 332 -1.15 -9.04 2.86
CA ALA A 332 0.10 -9.79 2.71
C ALA A 332 1.11 -9.15 1.73
N VAL A 333 0.66 -8.25 0.84
CA VAL A 333 1.54 -7.58 -0.13
C VAL A 333 2.05 -6.28 0.46
N ALA A 334 1.18 -5.46 1.07
CA ALA A 334 1.56 -4.20 1.68
C ALA A 334 2.42 -4.39 2.92
N THR A 335 2.21 -5.47 3.67
CA THR A 335 3.00 -5.80 4.86
C THR A 335 3.32 -7.29 4.88
N PRO A 336 4.39 -7.72 4.17
CA PRO A 336 4.88 -9.08 4.24
C PRO A 336 5.10 -9.49 5.71
N VAL A 337 4.56 -10.64 6.10
CA VAL A 337 4.48 -11.04 7.52
C VAL A 337 5.89 -11.24 8.09
N GLU A 338 6.83 -11.67 7.25
CA GLU A 338 8.22 -11.98 7.57
C GLU A 338 9.00 -10.75 8.06
N THR A 339 8.68 -9.56 7.55
CA THR A 339 9.35 -8.30 7.93
C THR A 339 8.49 -7.41 8.82
N SER A 340 7.21 -7.75 9.00
CA SER A 340 6.23 -6.92 9.72
C SER A 340 6.63 -6.56 11.16
N SER A 341 7.33 -7.46 11.87
CA SER A 341 7.79 -7.24 13.25
C SER A 341 8.85 -6.15 13.40
N GLU A 342 9.53 -5.79 12.31
CA GLU A 342 10.53 -4.72 12.32
C GLU A 342 9.90 -3.32 12.19
N PHE A 343 8.66 -3.24 11.71
CA PHE A 343 8.00 -1.98 11.38
C PHE A 343 6.80 -1.66 12.26
N PHE A 344 6.23 -2.66 12.97
CA PHE A 344 4.99 -2.51 13.71
C PHE A 344 5.08 -2.97 15.16
N ASN A 345 4.39 -2.22 16.02
CA ASN A 345 4.16 -2.61 17.41
C ASN A 345 2.89 -3.46 17.55
N GLU A 346 1.89 -3.16 16.73
CA GLU A 346 0.61 -3.87 16.65
C GLU A 346 0.78 -5.24 16.00
N LYS A 347 -0.15 -6.16 16.28
CA LYS A 347 -0.24 -7.44 15.57
C LYS A 347 -0.93 -7.23 14.22
N MET A 348 -0.53 -7.98 13.20
CA MET A 348 -1.17 -7.87 11.88
C MET A 348 -2.53 -8.57 11.86
N LEU A 349 -3.58 -7.83 11.46
CA LEU A 349 -4.88 -8.37 11.05
C LEU A 349 -4.95 -8.35 9.52
N VAL A 350 -4.52 -9.45 8.90
CA VAL A 350 -4.25 -9.54 7.46
C VAL A 350 -5.54 -9.84 6.69
N LEU A 351 -5.94 -8.93 5.81
CA LEU A 351 -7.04 -9.12 4.87
C LEU A 351 -6.57 -9.87 3.62
N PRO A 352 -7.44 -10.68 2.99
CA PRO A 352 -7.09 -11.48 1.80
C PRO A 352 -7.11 -10.66 0.49
N THR A 353 -7.25 -9.33 0.58
CA THR A 353 -7.31 -8.36 -0.52
C THR A 353 -6.58 -7.09 -0.06
N HIS A 354 -6.42 -6.11 -0.96
CA HIS A 354 -5.85 -4.79 -0.63
C HIS A 354 -6.39 -4.23 0.68
N TYR A 355 -5.52 -3.72 1.56
CA TYR A 355 -5.92 -3.25 2.89
C TYR A 355 -6.77 -1.98 2.86
N ILE A 356 -6.64 -1.12 1.84
CA ILE A 356 -7.42 0.11 1.73
C ILE A 356 -8.80 -0.22 1.15
N VAL A 357 -9.83 -0.06 1.98
CA VAL A 357 -11.22 -0.09 1.51
C VAL A 357 -11.50 1.10 0.61
N ASN A 358 -12.43 0.95 -0.33
CA ASN A 358 -12.85 2.06 -1.17
C ASN A 358 -14.35 1.97 -1.52
N ASP A 359 -14.89 3.10 -1.96
CA ASP A 359 -16.31 3.30 -2.30
C ASP A 359 -16.45 3.80 -3.75
N HIS A 360 -15.40 3.62 -4.55
CA HIS A 360 -15.26 4.26 -5.86
C HIS A 360 -16.33 3.80 -6.82
N LEU A 361 -16.57 2.49 -7.02
CA LEU A 361 -17.61 2.03 -7.94
C LEU A 361 -19.04 2.33 -7.46
N GLN A 362 -19.23 2.55 -6.16
CA GLN A 362 -20.53 2.95 -5.61
C GLN A 362 -20.85 4.42 -5.87
N MET A 363 -19.82 5.26 -6.05
CA MET A 363 -19.95 6.72 -6.18
C MET A 363 -19.58 7.27 -7.54
N LEU A 364 -18.71 6.58 -8.27
CA LEU A 364 -18.03 7.07 -9.48
C LEU A 364 -18.38 6.22 -10.71
N GLY A 365 -19.59 5.67 -10.77
CA GLY A 365 -20.04 4.91 -11.93
C GLY A 365 -19.93 5.68 -13.25
N HIS A 366 -19.96 7.02 -13.21
CA HIS A 366 -19.75 7.87 -14.39
C HIS A 366 -18.35 7.75 -15.00
N THR A 367 -17.37 7.19 -14.29
CA THR A 367 -16.02 6.94 -14.85
C THR A 367 -15.94 5.66 -15.66
N LEU A 368 -17.03 4.89 -15.73
CA LEU A 368 -17.14 3.68 -16.55
C LEU A 368 -17.53 3.99 -17.99
N ASP A 369 -18.26 5.08 -18.21
CA ASP A 369 -18.83 5.46 -19.50
C ASP A 369 -18.15 6.69 -20.10
N GLY A 370 -18.32 6.91 -21.41
CA GLY A 370 -17.81 8.08 -22.12
C GLY A 370 -16.40 7.93 -22.69
N THR A 371 -16.01 8.86 -23.56
CA THR A 371 -14.71 8.90 -24.21
C THR A 371 -13.66 9.57 -23.32
N ARG A 372 -12.38 9.21 -23.54
CA ARG A 372 -11.26 9.85 -22.89
C ARG A 372 -11.29 11.36 -23.19
N PRO A 373 -11.32 12.24 -22.15
CA PRO A 373 -11.25 13.67 -22.39
C PRO A 373 -9.85 14.05 -22.90
N PRO A 374 -9.75 15.05 -23.80
CA PRO A 374 -8.46 15.60 -24.18
C PRO A 374 -7.78 16.28 -22.98
N LEU A 375 -6.46 16.39 -23.02
CA LEU A 375 -5.68 16.97 -21.92
C LEU A 375 -6.13 18.41 -21.62
N SER A 376 -6.29 19.24 -22.65
CA SER A 376 -6.75 20.64 -22.53
C SER A 376 -8.06 20.76 -21.74
N SER A 377 -9.06 19.92 -22.04
CA SER A 377 -10.33 19.88 -21.32
C SER A 377 -10.18 19.38 -19.88
N ALA A 378 -9.31 18.39 -19.65
CA ALA A 378 -9.11 17.80 -18.33
C ALA A 378 -8.34 18.72 -17.38
N THR A 379 -7.38 19.49 -17.90
CA THR A 379 -6.59 20.45 -17.11
C THR A 379 -7.25 21.82 -17.01
N ARG A 380 -8.20 22.14 -17.91
CA ARG A 380 -8.78 23.48 -18.09
C ARG A 380 -7.72 24.56 -18.32
N LEU A 381 -6.65 24.18 -19.01
CA LEU A 381 -5.58 25.08 -19.41
C LEU A 381 -5.62 25.19 -20.92
N ASP A 382 -5.37 26.38 -21.46
CA ASP A 382 -4.99 26.55 -22.86
C ASP A 382 -3.51 26.18 -22.98
N PRO A 383 -3.14 24.96 -23.41
CA PRO A 383 -1.76 24.54 -23.36
C PRO A 383 -1.01 25.03 -24.61
N PRO A 384 0.31 25.25 -24.53
CA PRO A 384 1.15 25.34 -25.73
C PRO A 384 1.38 23.98 -26.42
N TYR A 385 0.64 22.94 -26.03
CA TYR A 385 0.81 21.55 -26.45
C TYR A 385 -0.35 21.09 -27.33
N HIS A 386 -0.05 20.24 -28.31
CA HIS A 386 -1.08 19.50 -29.03
C HIS A 386 -1.71 18.44 -28.10
N ASP A 387 -3.01 18.16 -28.25
CA ASP A 387 -3.70 17.13 -27.47
C ASP A 387 -3.17 15.69 -27.78
N ASP A 388 -2.31 15.52 -28.78
CA ASP A 388 -1.72 14.25 -29.23
C ASP A 388 -0.42 13.85 -28.49
N VAL A 389 -0.05 14.53 -27.41
CA VAL A 389 1.14 14.18 -26.60
C VAL A 389 0.86 13.02 -25.64
N PHE A 390 1.89 12.22 -25.34
CA PHE A 390 1.77 11.21 -24.28
C PHE A 390 1.73 11.87 -22.90
N VAL A 391 0.71 11.56 -22.10
CA VAL A 391 0.48 12.17 -20.79
C VAL A 391 0.89 11.21 -19.69
N PHE A 392 2.11 11.37 -19.18
CA PHE A 392 2.43 10.87 -17.85
C PHE A 392 1.76 11.77 -16.82
N ALA A 393 1.31 11.20 -15.70
CA ALA A 393 0.77 12.01 -14.61
C ALA A 393 1.17 11.47 -13.24
N THR A 394 1.26 12.36 -12.27
CA THR A 394 1.29 12.00 -10.86
C THR A 394 0.33 12.92 -10.11
N PHE A 395 -0.62 12.30 -9.43
CA PHE A 395 -1.64 13.01 -8.66
C PHE A 395 -1.36 12.97 -7.17
N SER A 396 -0.20 12.44 -6.76
CA SER A 396 0.22 12.43 -5.36
C SER A 396 0.61 13.85 -4.88
N ASN A 397 0.38 14.14 -3.60
CA ASN A 397 0.91 15.36 -2.98
C ASN A 397 2.45 15.36 -3.09
N TRP A 398 3.03 16.51 -3.35
CA TRP A 398 4.45 16.67 -3.66
C TRP A 398 5.37 16.19 -2.55
N GLN A 399 4.95 16.27 -1.29
CA GLN A 399 5.68 15.70 -0.16
C GLN A 399 5.88 14.18 -0.20
N LYS A 400 5.23 13.48 -1.15
CA LYS A 400 5.36 12.03 -1.34
C LYS A 400 6.46 11.64 -2.32
N MET A 401 7.05 12.59 -3.03
CA MET A 401 8.17 12.34 -3.94
C MET A 401 9.50 12.70 -3.28
N ASP A 402 10.58 12.18 -3.84
CA ASP A 402 11.97 12.46 -3.46
C ASP A 402 12.78 12.83 -4.72
N PRO A 403 14.00 13.38 -4.59
CA PRO A 403 14.83 13.69 -5.75
C PRO A 403 15.10 12.48 -6.66
N PRO A 404 15.37 11.26 -6.13
CA PRO A 404 15.59 10.08 -6.99
C PRO A 404 14.41 9.74 -7.91
N ILE A 405 13.16 9.74 -7.43
CA ILE A 405 12.00 9.45 -8.28
C ILE A 405 11.74 10.59 -9.27
N PHE A 406 11.96 11.84 -8.88
CA PHE A 406 11.85 12.97 -9.79
C PHE A 406 12.87 12.88 -10.92
N SER A 407 14.12 12.53 -10.60
CA SER A 407 15.17 12.28 -11.58
C SER A 407 14.80 11.14 -12.54
N ALA A 408 14.19 10.06 -12.04
CA ALA A 408 13.66 8.99 -12.88
C ALA A 408 12.57 9.50 -13.85
N TRP A 409 11.66 10.36 -13.39
CA TRP A 409 10.68 10.99 -14.28
C TRP A 409 11.32 11.88 -15.34
N MET A 410 12.37 12.64 -15.00
CA MET A 410 13.10 13.43 -16.00
C MET A 410 13.79 12.54 -17.03
N ALA A 411 14.36 11.41 -16.61
CA ALA A 411 14.92 10.41 -17.52
C ALA A 411 13.87 9.80 -18.47
N ILE A 412 12.64 9.58 -17.99
CA ILE A 412 11.51 9.17 -18.83
C ILE A 412 11.20 10.25 -19.87
N LEU A 413 11.04 11.50 -19.44
CA LEU A 413 10.73 12.62 -20.35
C LEU A 413 11.84 12.85 -21.39
N ALA A 414 13.11 12.64 -21.04
CA ALA A 414 14.23 12.71 -21.98
C ALA A 414 14.12 11.66 -23.10
N ARG A 415 13.66 10.45 -22.75
CA ARG A 415 13.54 9.31 -23.68
C ARG A 415 12.23 9.30 -24.48
N VAL A 416 11.24 10.08 -24.07
CA VAL A 416 9.95 10.23 -24.75
C VAL A 416 9.72 11.71 -25.08
N PRO A 417 10.30 12.26 -26.17
CA PRO A 417 10.28 13.71 -26.43
C PRO A 417 8.87 14.30 -26.56
N SER A 418 7.93 13.57 -27.17
CA SER A 418 6.53 13.98 -27.35
C SER A 418 5.65 13.59 -26.16
N SER A 419 6.07 13.97 -24.95
CA SER A 419 5.31 13.70 -23.72
C SER A 419 5.36 14.84 -22.72
N VAL A 420 4.40 14.85 -21.80
CA VAL A 420 4.32 15.79 -20.67
C VAL A 420 4.17 15.02 -19.36
N LEU A 421 4.50 15.66 -18.24
CA LEU A 421 4.22 15.15 -16.90
C LEU A 421 3.23 16.09 -16.19
N TRP A 422 2.05 15.56 -15.88
CA TRP A 422 0.96 16.30 -15.27
C TRP A 422 0.91 16.13 -13.74
N PHE A 423 0.92 17.26 -13.03
CA PHE A 423 0.77 17.42 -11.58
C PHE A 423 -0.52 18.16 -11.20
N LEU A 424 -0.97 17.95 -9.96
CA LEU A 424 -1.99 18.79 -9.33
C LEU A 424 -1.33 19.85 -8.45
N ARG A 425 -1.92 21.05 -8.44
CA ARG A 425 -1.62 22.10 -7.47
C ARG A 425 -2.30 21.79 -6.15
N TYR A 426 -1.48 21.68 -5.11
CA TYR A 426 -1.94 21.58 -3.73
C TYR A 426 -1.86 22.94 -3.08
N SER A 427 -2.93 23.35 -2.41
CA SER A 427 -2.98 24.63 -1.70
C SER A 427 -1.79 24.78 -0.75
N GLY A 428 -1.11 25.93 -0.81
CA GLY A 428 0.01 26.23 0.07
C GLY A 428 1.36 25.67 -0.40
N HIS A 429 1.44 25.19 -1.65
CA HIS A 429 2.69 24.71 -2.24
C HIS A 429 3.09 25.51 -3.49
N ASP A 430 2.54 26.70 -3.74
CA ASP A 430 2.75 27.43 -5.01
C ASP A 430 4.24 27.59 -5.40
N ASP A 431 5.12 27.78 -4.41
CA ASP A 431 6.57 27.92 -4.60
C ASP A 431 7.22 26.68 -5.24
N ALA A 432 6.73 25.46 -4.96
CA ALA A 432 7.35 24.25 -5.48
C ALA A 432 7.15 24.06 -6.99
N GLU A 433 6.15 24.68 -7.61
CA GLU A 433 6.04 24.65 -9.08
C GLU A 433 7.29 25.27 -9.72
N SER A 434 7.78 26.37 -9.15
CA SER A 434 8.96 27.05 -9.67
C SER A 434 10.25 26.23 -9.47
N HIS A 435 10.43 25.60 -8.30
CA HIS A 435 11.57 24.74 -8.02
C HIS A 435 11.55 23.47 -8.89
N LEU A 436 10.39 22.82 -9.05
CA LEU A 436 10.29 21.63 -9.90
C LEU A 436 10.62 21.95 -11.37
N ARG A 437 10.25 23.13 -11.87
CA ARG A 437 10.67 23.56 -13.22
C ARG A 437 12.18 23.81 -13.30
N GLN A 438 12.78 24.39 -12.26
CA GLN A 438 14.24 24.58 -12.20
C GLN A 438 15.00 23.25 -12.14
N GLU A 439 14.52 22.31 -11.33
CA GLU A 439 15.06 20.94 -11.26
C GLU A 439 14.94 20.22 -12.62
N ALA A 440 13.81 20.36 -13.31
CA ALA A 440 13.67 19.85 -14.68
C ALA A 440 14.71 20.44 -15.63
N TYR A 441 14.94 21.76 -15.58
CA TYR A 441 15.98 22.41 -16.39
C TYR A 441 17.38 21.91 -16.04
N ALA A 442 17.68 21.66 -14.76
CA ALA A 442 18.95 21.08 -14.32
C ALA A 442 19.17 19.66 -14.89
N HIS A 443 18.08 18.92 -15.13
CA HIS A 443 18.08 17.63 -15.83
C HIS A 443 18.01 17.73 -17.36
N GLY A 444 18.05 18.94 -17.93
CA GLY A 444 17.99 19.16 -19.39
C GLY A 444 16.60 19.01 -20.00
N ILE A 445 15.55 19.03 -19.17
CA ILE A 445 14.14 19.00 -19.61
C ILE A 445 13.57 20.40 -19.59
N ASP A 446 12.88 20.80 -20.65
CA ASP A 446 12.15 22.06 -20.64
C ASP A 446 11.06 22.01 -19.57
N GLY A 447 11.19 22.88 -18.56
CA GLY A 447 10.25 23.00 -17.45
C GLY A 447 8.82 23.18 -17.92
N ALA A 448 8.56 23.71 -19.12
CA ALA A 448 7.24 23.80 -19.70
C ALA A 448 6.52 22.43 -19.77
N ARG A 449 7.24 21.33 -20.02
CA ARG A 449 6.69 19.95 -20.10
C ARG A 449 6.09 19.43 -18.80
N LEU A 450 6.31 20.14 -17.69
CA LEU A 450 5.60 19.93 -16.44
C LEU A 450 4.31 20.75 -16.44
N VAL A 451 3.17 20.06 -16.46
CA VAL A 451 1.83 20.65 -16.51
C VAL A 451 1.24 20.65 -15.10
N PHE A 452 0.74 21.78 -14.62
CA PHE A 452 0.17 21.91 -13.28
C PHE A 452 -1.27 22.40 -13.38
N SER A 453 -2.24 21.58 -12.96
CA SER A 453 -3.65 21.94 -12.93
C SER A 453 -4.17 22.06 -11.50
N ASP A 454 -5.26 22.80 -11.33
CA ASP A 454 -5.88 22.95 -10.01
C ASP A 454 -6.60 21.66 -9.58
N LEU A 455 -6.79 21.50 -8.27
CA LEU A 455 -7.61 20.43 -7.71
C LEU A 455 -9.09 20.65 -8.02
N GLU A 456 -9.75 19.60 -8.51
CA GLU A 456 -11.19 19.58 -8.72
C GLU A 456 -11.91 18.80 -7.61
N PRO A 457 -13.24 19.00 -7.41
CA PRO A 457 -14.04 18.11 -6.59
C PRO A 457 -13.88 16.64 -7.01
N TRP A 458 -13.79 15.72 -6.05
CA TRP A 458 -13.39 14.31 -6.25
C TRP A 458 -14.09 13.58 -7.42
N ILE A 459 -15.40 13.82 -7.61
CA ILE A 459 -16.19 13.23 -8.71
C ILE A 459 -15.64 13.65 -10.09
N ASN A 460 -15.39 14.94 -10.28
CA ASN A 460 -14.85 15.48 -11.53
C ASN A 460 -13.39 15.10 -11.67
N HIS A 461 -12.63 15.27 -10.59
CA HIS A 461 -11.21 14.96 -10.54
C HIS A 461 -10.91 13.55 -11.03
N THR A 462 -11.69 12.54 -10.57
CA THR A 462 -11.46 11.15 -10.97
C THR A 462 -11.75 10.89 -12.44
N TYR A 463 -12.77 11.54 -13.01
CA TYR A 463 -13.04 11.46 -14.46
C TYR A 463 -11.91 12.10 -15.27
N SER A 464 -11.44 13.29 -14.87
CA SER A 464 -10.36 14.03 -15.54
C SER A 464 -9.06 13.21 -15.59
N LYS A 465 -8.81 12.30 -14.63
CA LYS A 465 -7.65 11.39 -14.66
C LYS A 465 -7.58 10.54 -15.92
N ARG A 466 -8.72 10.25 -16.58
CA ARG A 466 -8.77 9.45 -17.82
C ARG A 466 -7.94 10.06 -18.94
N ALA A 467 -7.69 11.38 -18.91
CA ALA A 467 -6.81 12.07 -19.85
C ALA A 467 -5.33 11.66 -19.71
N ALA A 468 -4.91 11.05 -18.60
CA ALA A 468 -3.56 10.50 -18.46
C ALA A 468 -3.43 9.14 -19.17
N ASP A 469 -2.28 8.91 -19.79
CA ASP A 469 -1.92 7.62 -20.40
C ASP A 469 -1.41 6.63 -19.35
N LEU A 470 -0.51 7.10 -18.49
CA LEU A 470 0.15 6.31 -17.46
C LEU A 470 0.34 7.15 -16.19
N ILE A 471 -0.07 6.61 -15.04
CA ILE A 471 0.28 7.21 -13.75
C ILE A 471 1.66 6.73 -13.31
N LEU A 472 2.50 7.70 -12.97
CA LEU A 472 3.78 7.50 -12.32
C LEU A 472 3.60 7.65 -10.81
N ASP A 473 3.69 6.52 -10.09
CA ASP A 473 3.61 6.49 -8.64
C ASP A 473 4.91 6.97 -7.97
N THR A 474 4.82 7.28 -6.68
CA THR A 474 5.91 7.87 -5.88
C THR A 474 6.60 6.84 -4.97
N SER A 475 7.92 6.95 -4.80
CA SER A 475 8.79 6.01 -4.06
C SER A 475 8.79 6.19 -2.53
N LEU A 476 8.76 7.45 -2.04
CA LEU A 476 8.82 7.74 -0.61
C LEU A 476 7.53 7.32 0.10
N LYS A 477 6.39 7.64 -0.51
CA LYS A 477 5.05 7.18 -0.12
C LYS A 477 4.19 7.05 -1.36
N ASN A 478 3.55 5.92 -1.60
CA ASN A 478 2.74 5.76 -2.81
C ASN A 478 1.50 6.68 -2.82
N GLY A 479 0.87 6.80 -3.98
CA GLY A 479 -0.54 7.10 -4.11
C GLY A 479 -1.35 6.10 -3.27
N HIS A 480 -2.22 6.60 -2.41
CA HIS A 480 -3.16 5.77 -1.66
C HIS A 480 -4.51 5.94 -2.33
N THR A 481 -5.32 6.91 -1.89
CA THR A 481 -6.56 7.31 -2.56
C THR A 481 -6.34 7.72 -4.01
N THR A 482 -5.30 8.50 -4.30
CA THR A 482 -5.01 9.03 -5.64
C THR A 482 -4.71 7.94 -6.67
N MET A 483 -4.12 6.83 -6.23
CA MET A 483 -3.86 5.64 -7.04
C MET A 483 -5.15 4.84 -7.28
N ILE A 484 -5.96 4.65 -6.24
CA ILE A 484 -7.26 3.98 -6.37
C ILE A 484 -8.19 4.76 -7.32
N ASP A 485 -8.17 6.10 -7.25
CA ASP A 485 -8.89 6.96 -8.20
C ASP A 485 -8.45 6.68 -9.66
N ALA A 486 -7.13 6.57 -9.91
CA ALA A 486 -6.60 6.35 -11.25
C ALA A 486 -6.96 4.96 -11.80
N LEU A 487 -6.82 3.91 -10.98
CA LEU A 487 -7.25 2.56 -11.35
C LEU A 487 -8.76 2.51 -11.58
N CYS A 488 -9.56 3.23 -10.78
CA CYS A 488 -11.00 3.35 -10.99
C CYS A 488 -11.31 4.05 -12.30
N ALA A 489 -10.53 5.06 -12.68
CA ALA A 489 -10.64 5.76 -13.95
C ALA A 489 -10.17 4.92 -15.15
N GLY A 490 -9.62 3.72 -14.95
CA GLY A 490 -9.13 2.88 -16.04
C GLY A 490 -7.70 3.22 -16.48
N VAL A 491 -6.95 3.97 -15.68
CA VAL A 491 -5.58 4.39 -16.00
C VAL A 491 -4.59 3.46 -15.31
N PRO A 492 -3.65 2.83 -16.04
CA PRO A 492 -2.57 2.04 -15.47
C PRO A 492 -1.71 2.87 -14.52
N VAL A 493 -1.26 2.24 -13.43
CA VAL A 493 -0.39 2.86 -12.43
C VAL A 493 0.90 2.04 -12.35
N LEU A 494 2.02 2.64 -12.75
CA LEU A 494 3.35 2.06 -12.60
C LEU A 494 3.90 2.43 -11.22
N THR A 495 4.36 1.44 -10.47
CA THR A 495 4.88 1.64 -9.11
C THR A 495 6.22 0.95 -8.86
N LEU A 496 7.06 1.60 -8.06
CA LEU A 496 8.30 1.04 -7.52
C LEU A 496 7.99 0.44 -6.14
N GLU A 497 8.15 -0.88 -6.01
CA GLU A 497 7.87 -1.56 -4.76
C GLU A 497 8.94 -1.25 -3.71
N GLY A 498 8.52 -0.68 -2.58
CA GLY A 498 9.40 -0.42 -1.46
C GLY A 498 9.35 -1.47 -0.35
N SER A 499 9.94 -1.14 0.79
CA SER A 499 10.00 -2.01 1.97
C SER A 499 8.94 -1.71 3.04
N ARG A 500 8.21 -0.60 2.93
CA ARG A 500 7.29 -0.11 3.96
C ARG A 500 5.85 -0.22 3.48
N MET A 501 4.90 -0.38 4.41
CA MET A 501 3.47 -0.37 4.07
C MET A 501 3.04 0.86 3.28
N SER A 502 3.60 2.03 3.61
CA SER A 502 3.34 3.31 2.94
C SER A 502 3.81 3.39 1.49
N ASN A 503 4.77 2.55 1.06
CA ASN A 503 5.25 2.48 -0.33
C ASN A 503 5.14 1.08 -0.95
N ARG A 504 4.19 0.29 -0.44
CA ARG A 504 3.72 -0.98 -1.03
C ARG A 504 2.20 -0.98 -1.27
N ALA A 505 1.53 0.14 -1.06
CA ALA A 505 0.08 0.28 -1.22
C ALA A 505 -0.34 0.03 -2.68
N SER A 506 0.40 0.58 -3.65
CA SER A 506 0.11 0.39 -5.07
C SER A 506 0.36 -1.04 -5.53
N ALA A 507 1.46 -1.67 -5.08
CA ALA A 507 1.72 -3.08 -5.36
C ALA A 507 0.60 -4.00 -4.86
N SER A 508 0.05 -3.70 -3.67
CA SER A 508 -1.09 -4.43 -3.10
C SER A 508 -2.39 -4.21 -3.89
N ALA A 509 -2.66 -2.97 -4.33
CA ALA A 509 -3.84 -2.69 -5.16
C ALA A 509 -3.74 -3.38 -6.53
N LEU A 510 -2.56 -3.32 -7.17
CA LEU A 510 -2.27 -4.03 -8.41
C LEU A 510 -2.37 -5.55 -8.23
N HIS A 511 -1.93 -6.10 -7.10
CA HIS A 511 -2.15 -7.53 -6.79
C HIS A 511 -3.64 -7.87 -6.72
N SER A 512 -4.45 -6.99 -6.14
CA SER A 512 -5.91 -7.15 -6.10
C SER A 512 -6.60 -6.97 -7.45
N LEU A 513 -5.87 -6.57 -8.49
CA LEU A 513 -6.28 -6.56 -9.90
C LEU A 513 -5.50 -7.59 -10.74
N ASP A 514 -4.69 -8.46 -10.13
CA ASP A 514 -3.81 -9.40 -10.83
C ASP A 514 -2.79 -8.73 -11.79
N LEU A 515 -2.42 -7.49 -11.51
CA LEU A 515 -1.53 -6.67 -12.35
C LEU A 515 -0.17 -6.40 -11.68
N ARG A 516 0.09 -6.98 -10.50
CA ARG A 516 1.35 -6.74 -9.76
C ARG A 516 2.57 -7.14 -10.58
N SER A 517 2.58 -8.32 -11.19
CA SER A 517 3.71 -8.80 -12.01
C SER A 517 4.02 -7.93 -13.24
N VAL A 518 3.06 -7.11 -13.68
CA VAL A 518 3.18 -6.29 -14.90
C VAL A 518 3.55 -4.84 -14.58
N LEU A 519 2.97 -4.27 -13.51
CA LEU A 519 3.05 -2.83 -13.21
C LEU A 519 3.82 -2.49 -11.93
N THR A 520 4.40 -3.49 -11.26
CA THR A 520 5.24 -3.31 -10.08
C THR A 520 6.67 -3.68 -10.42
N VAL A 521 7.59 -2.73 -10.25
CA VAL A 521 9.03 -2.89 -10.52
C VAL A 521 9.84 -2.75 -9.23
N ASN A 522 11.11 -3.14 -9.26
CA ASN A 522 11.97 -3.20 -8.05
C ASN A 522 13.21 -2.31 -8.14
N SER A 523 13.40 -1.58 -9.23
CA SER A 523 14.49 -0.61 -9.37
C SER A 523 14.06 0.63 -10.15
N TYR A 524 14.73 1.77 -9.90
CA TYR A 524 14.52 2.99 -10.70
C TYR A 524 14.80 2.76 -12.20
N LYS A 525 15.75 1.87 -12.53
CA LYS A 525 16.03 1.52 -13.92
C LYS A 525 14.83 0.82 -14.57
N GLU A 526 14.29 -0.23 -13.94
CA GLU A 526 13.08 -0.91 -14.43
C GLU A 526 11.89 0.04 -14.52
N TYR A 527 11.76 0.96 -13.54
CA TYR A 527 10.72 1.98 -13.54
C TYR A 527 10.79 2.88 -14.78
N VAL A 528 11.98 3.40 -15.09
CA VAL A 528 12.19 4.22 -16.29
C VAL A 528 11.97 3.40 -17.56
N ASP A 529 12.55 2.20 -17.63
CA ASP A 529 12.48 1.35 -18.84
C ASP A 529 11.04 0.94 -19.17
N LEU A 530 10.25 0.52 -18.17
CA LEU A 530 8.86 0.14 -18.37
C LEU A 530 7.97 1.34 -18.73
N ALA A 531 8.17 2.50 -18.08
CA ALA A 531 7.44 3.72 -18.44
C ALA A 531 7.70 4.14 -19.90
N VAL A 532 8.96 4.07 -20.33
CA VAL A 532 9.35 4.38 -21.71
C VAL A 532 8.77 3.34 -22.67
N GLN A 533 8.85 2.04 -22.35
CA GLN A 533 8.27 0.97 -23.16
C GLN A 533 6.77 1.22 -23.39
N LEU A 534 6.00 1.42 -22.32
CA LEU A 534 4.56 1.70 -22.40
C LEU A 534 4.24 2.98 -23.19
N ALA A 535 5.13 3.97 -23.17
CA ALA A 535 4.94 5.20 -23.93
C ALA A 535 5.31 5.09 -25.41
N THR A 536 6.15 4.12 -25.78
CA THR A 536 6.60 3.88 -27.16
C THR A 536 5.87 2.73 -27.86
N ASP A 537 5.22 1.84 -27.11
CA ASP A 537 4.42 0.71 -27.60
C ASP A 537 2.92 0.94 -27.30
N LEU A 538 2.27 1.72 -28.17
CA LEU A 538 0.85 2.08 -28.01
C LEU A 538 -0.10 0.87 -28.04
N PRO A 539 0.11 -0.18 -28.86
CA PRO A 539 -0.67 -1.40 -28.77
C PRO A 539 -0.60 -2.06 -27.38
N LEU A 540 0.59 -2.19 -26.80
CA LEU A 540 0.77 -2.74 -25.46
C LEU A 540 0.05 -1.90 -24.40
N LEU A 541 0.19 -0.57 -24.46
CA LEU A 541 -0.51 0.33 -23.55
C LEU A 541 -2.03 0.18 -23.70
N THR A 542 -2.55 0.12 -24.93
CA THR A 542 -3.99 -0.02 -25.19
C THR A 542 -4.53 -1.30 -24.57
N GLN A 543 -3.86 -2.44 -24.80
CA GLN A 543 -4.22 -3.72 -24.18
C GLN A 543 -4.17 -3.66 -22.65
N LEU A 544 -3.14 -3.01 -22.09
CA LEU A 544 -3.02 -2.85 -20.64
C LEU A 544 -4.17 -1.99 -20.07
N ARG A 545 -4.55 -0.91 -20.75
CA ARG A 545 -5.69 -0.07 -20.35
C ARG A 545 -7.01 -0.84 -20.39
N GLU A 546 -7.29 -1.54 -21.49
CA GLU A 546 -8.46 -2.42 -21.59
C GLU A 546 -8.49 -3.46 -20.47
N THR A 547 -7.32 -4.01 -20.13
CA THR A 547 -7.17 -4.94 -19.02
C THR A 547 -7.50 -4.28 -17.68
N VAL A 548 -6.96 -3.09 -17.38
CA VAL A 548 -7.30 -2.34 -16.15
C VAL A 548 -8.80 -2.04 -16.09
N GLU A 549 -9.40 -1.57 -17.19
CA GLU A 549 -10.82 -1.22 -17.29
C GLU A 549 -11.75 -2.42 -17.13
N ALA A 550 -11.37 -3.60 -17.65
CA ALA A 550 -12.11 -4.83 -17.45
C ALA A 550 -11.97 -5.34 -16.01
N ARG A 551 -10.74 -5.35 -15.49
CA ARG A 551 -10.44 -5.94 -14.18
C ARG A 551 -10.96 -5.12 -13.02
N ARG A 552 -11.08 -3.77 -13.13
CA ARG A 552 -11.73 -2.95 -12.08
C ARG A 552 -13.17 -3.40 -11.76
N LEU A 553 -13.87 -4.05 -12.69
CA LEU A 553 -15.24 -4.56 -12.50
C LEU A 553 -15.30 -6.02 -12.04
N GLN A 554 -14.26 -6.80 -12.32
CA GLN A 554 -14.26 -8.26 -12.13
C GLN A 554 -13.49 -8.69 -10.88
N TYR A 555 -12.41 -7.97 -10.56
CA TYR A 555 -11.46 -8.32 -9.51
C TYR A 555 -11.78 -7.66 -8.17
N PRO A 556 -11.22 -8.14 -7.05
CA PRO A 556 -11.64 -7.74 -5.70
C PRO A 556 -11.39 -6.29 -5.30
N LEU A 557 -10.49 -5.54 -5.97
CA LEU A 557 -10.07 -4.21 -5.52
C LEU A 557 -11.25 -3.26 -5.25
N PHE A 558 -12.23 -3.21 -6.14
CA PHE A 558 -13.39 -2.30 -6.04
C PHE A 558 -14.67 -3.00 -5.51
N ASP A 559 -14.53 -4.21 -4.97
CA ASP A 559 -15.64 -4.97 -4.39
C ASP A 559 -15.83 -4.64 -2.91
N THR A 560 -16.43 -3.49 -2.65
CA THR A 560 -16.69 -3.01 -1.28
C THR A 560 -17.55 -3.99 -0.48
N SER A 561 -18.44 -4.75 -1.13
CA SER A 561 -19.28 -5.74 -0.45
C SER A 561 -18.44 -6.94 0.02
N ARG A 562 -17.62 -7.52 -0.88
CA ARG A 562 -16.68 -8.58 -0.50
C ARG A 562 -15.67 -8.09 0.52
N TYR A 563 -15.14 -6.88 0.37
CA TYR A 563 -14.26 -6.26 1.37
C TYR A 563 -14.97 -6.21 2.72
N THR A 564 -16.19 -5.67 2.79
CA THR A 564 -16.96 -5.54 4.04
C THR A 564 -17.17 -6.90 4.71
N LYS A 565 -17.48 -7.95 3.94
CA LYS A 565 -17.62 -9.31 4.47
C LYS A 565 -16.31 -9.86 5.05
N ARG A 566 -15.17 -9.60 4.39
CA ARG A 566 -13.84 -10.04 4.86
C ARG A 566 -13.40 -9.23 6.08
N PHE A 567 -13.57 -7.92 6.07
CA PHE A 567 -13.36 -7.03 7.20
C PHE A 567 -14.19 -7.47 8.41
N SER A 568 -15.49 -7.72 8.22
CA SER A 568 -16.41 -8.21 9.24
C SER A 568 -15.96 -9.54 9.85
N SER A 569 -15.47 -10.46 9.02
CA SER A 569 -14.90 -11.73 9.48
C SER A 569 -13.62 -11.52 10.31
N ALA A 570 -12.75 -10.61 9.87
CA ALA A 570 -11.48 -10.30 10.53
C ALA A 570 -11.69 -9.68 11.93
N ILE A 571 -12.56 -8.68 12.05
CA ILE A 571 -12.86 -8.05 13.35
C ILE A 571 -13.55 -9.03 14.32
N GLN A 572 -14.38 -9.94 13.81
CA GLN A 572 -14.98 -11.00 14.63
C GLN A 572 -13.91 -11.96 15.14
N SER A 573 -12.95 -12.37 14.30
CA SER A 573 -11.85 -13.23 14.73
C SER A 573 -11.00 -12.57 15.82
N ALA A 574 -10.68 -11.27 15.67
CA ALA A 574 -9.95 -10.52 16.69
C ALA A 574 -10.72 -10.51 18.04
N TRP A 575 -12.03 -10.30 17.99
CA TRP A 575 -12.89 -10.35 19.18
C TRP A 575 -13.00 -11.77 19.78
N GLN A 576 -13.14 -12.81 18.97
CA GLN A 576 -13.19 -14.21 19.46
C GLN A 576 -11.86 -14.63 20.10
N MET A 577 -10.73 -14.19 19.55
CA MET A 577 -9.43 -14.46 20.17
C MET A 577 -9.32 -13.81 21.54
N ARG A 578 -9.73 -12.54 21.68
CA ARG A 578 -9.78 -11.86 22.98
C ARG A 578 -10.64 -12.61 23.99
N LYS A 579 -11.81 -13.12 23.55
CA LYS A 579 -12.71 -13.95 24.35
C LYS A 579 -12.07 -15.27 24.79
N SER A 580 -11.28 -15.92 23.92
CA SER A 580 -10.58 -17.17 24.25
C SER A 580 -9.43 -16.98 25.24
N GLN A 581 -8.69 -15.87 25.14
CA GLN A 581 -7.57 -15.54 26.03
C GLN A 581 -8.01 -15.20 27.46
N GLN A 582 -9.27 -14.78 27.69
CA GLN A 582 -9.80 -14.65 29.05
C GLN A 582 -10.15 -16.00 29.69
N ARG A 583 -10.39 -17.06 28.90
CA ARG A 583 -10.80 -18.38 29.40
C ARG A 583 -9.63 -19.30 29.77
N ASN A 584 -8.46 -19.09 29.17
CA ASN A 584 -7.25 -19.84 29.46
C ASN A 584 -6.22 -18.88 30.07
N HIS A 585 -5.87 -19.07 31.35
CA HIS A 585 -4.91 -18.24 32.07
C HIS A 585 -3.43 -18.52 31.74
N ASP A 586 -3.12 -19.31 30.71
CA ASP A 586 -1.75 -19.70 30.36
C ASP A 586 -1.44 -19.47 28.87
N ASP A 587 -0.17 -19.11 28.63
CA ASP A 587 0.56 -18.82 27.39
C ASP A 587 -0.01 -19.47 26.10
N ALA A 588 -0.90 -18.75 25.41
CA ALA A 588 -1.20 -19.03 24.00
C ALA A 588 -0.25 -18.21 23.12
N PRO A 589 0.57 -18.83 22.23
CA PRO A 589 1.45 -18.09 21.34
C PRO A 589 0.67 -17.08 20.49
N ALA A 590 1.27 -15.90 20.28
CA ALA A 590 0.67 -14.81 19.52
C ALA A 590 0.56 -15.18 18.04
N PHE A 591 -0.60 -15.66 17.61
CA PHE A 591 -0.85 -15.99 16.20
C PHE A 591 -1.32 -14.76 15.41
N HIS A 592 -0.82 -14.62 14.19
CA HIS A 592 -1.45 -13.80 13.15
C HIS A 592 -2.82 -14.38 12.78
N ILE A 593 -3.81 -13.52 12.57
CA ILE A 593 -5.17 -13.95 12.21
C ILE A 593 -5.30 -14.00 10.69
N PHE A 594 -5.41 -15.20 10.14
CA PHE A 594 -5.79 -15.43 8.74
C PHE A 594 -7.27 -15.83 8.69
N PRO A 595 -8.20 -14.95 8.26
CA PRO A 595 -9.60 -15.32 8.15
C PRO A 595 -9.78 -16.45 7.11
N PRO A 596 -10.71 -17.40 7.33
CA PRO A 596 -10.88 -18.57 6.47
C PRO A 596 -11.18 -18.19 5.01
N LEU A 597 -10.33 -18.67 4.10
CA LEU A 597 -10.52 -18.59 2.65
C LEU A 597 -11.56 -19.64 2.23
N ARG A 598 -12.82 -19.23 2.00
CA ARG A 598 -13.75 -20.00 1.17
C ARG A 598 -13.52 -19.58 -0.29
N SER A 599 -13.20 -20.56 -1.13
CA SER A 599 -12.97 -20.44 -2.57
C SER A 599 -14.27 -20.18 -3.34
N ASP A 600 -14.75 -18.93 -3.32
CA ASP A 600 -15.70 -18.47 -4.35
C ASP A 600 -14.89 -18.02 -5.58
N ASN A 601 -14.45 -18.98 -6.40
CA ASN A 601 -13.71 -18.77 -7.66
C ASN A 601 -14.61 -18.44 -8.86
N ARG A 602 -15.80 -17.86 -8.65
CA ARG A 602 -16.63 -17.38 -9.76
C ARG A 602 -16.28 -15.92 -10.06
N VAL A 603 -15.43 -15.72 -11.07
CA VAL A 603 -15.29 -14.42 -11.74
C VAL A 603 -16.46 -14.32 -12.73
N SER A 604 -17.44 -13.49 -12.42
CA SER A 604 -18.51 -13.11 -13.34
C SER A 604 -18.63 -11.59 -13.35
N PRO A 605 -18.97 -10.97 -14.49
CA PRO A 605 -19.39 -9.57 -14.52
C PRO A 605 -20.46 -9.32 -13.46
N ARG A 606 -20.34 -8.23 -12.71
CA ARG A 606 -21.18 -7.96 -11.53
C ARG A 606 -22.20 -6.87 -11.81
N GLU A 607 -23.40 -7.01 -11.24
CA GLU A 607 -24.32 -5.89 -11.10
C GLU A 607 -23.82 -4.95 -9.99
N ILE A 608 -23.43 -3.73 -10.37
CA ILE A 608 -23.01 -2.68 -9.43
C ILE A 608 -24.25 -1.98 -8.91
N ARG A 609 -24.55 -2.16 -7.62
CA ARG A 609 -25.58 -1.34 -6.95
C ARG A 609 -24.98 0.03 -6.61
N VAL A 610 -25.28 1.01 -7.45
CA VAL A 610 -25.00 2.43 -7.17
C VAL A 610 -25.94 2.88 -6.05
N PHE A 611 -25.39 3.38 -4.95
CA PHE A 611 -26.20 3.97 -3.86
C PHE A 611 -26.41 5.46 -4.14
N SER A 612 -27.18 5.78 -5.17
CA SER A 612 -27.60 7.16 -5.44
C SER A 612 -29.11 7.30 -5.30
N ALA A 613 -29.54 8.30 -4.53
CA ALA A 613 -30.92 8.76 -4.53
C ALA A 613 -31.07 9.85 -5.62
N LEU A 614 -31.03 9.46 -6.90
CA LEU A 614 -31.54 10.26 -8.02
C LEU A 614 -32.11 9.32 -9.09
N SER A 615 -33.38 9.56 -9.43
CA SER A 615 -34.22 8.78 -10.34
C SER A 615 -33.86 8.94 -11.83
N ALA A 616 -34.31 7.96 -12.62
CA ALA A 616 -33.97 7.57 -13.99
C ALA A 616 -34.45 8.45 -15.17
N ASN A 617 -34.01 7.99 -16.37
CA ASN A 617 -34.42 8.27 -17.77
C ASN A 617 -33.54 9.33 -18.49
N ASP A 618 -32.90 9.09 -19.64
CA ASP A 618 -33.33 8.41 -20.87
C ASP A 618 -32.24 7.52 -21.51
N GLY A 619 -32.67 6.53 -22.31
CA GLY A 619 -31.81 5.54 -22.98
C GLY A 619 -31.63 5.76 -24.49
N PHE A 620 -30.60 5.13 -25.05
CA PHE A 620 -30.43 4.88 -26.49
C PHE A 620 -29.66 3.57 -26.73
N ASP A 621 -30.05 2.89 -27.81
CA ASP A 621 -29.80 1.48 -28.14
C ASP A 621 -28.74 1.34 -29.28
N ASN A 622 -27.83 0.37 -29.10
CA ASN A 622 -27.13 -0.55 -30.02
C ASN A 622 -26.88 -0.21 -31.53
N ASN A 623 -25.62 -0.35 -32.00
CA ASN A 623 -25.09 -1.54 -32.73
C ASN A 623 -23.86 -1.30 -33.66
N SER A 624 -22.86 -2.18 -33.48
CA SER A 624 -22.06 -2.94 -34.49
C SER A 624 -20.91 -2.34 -35.33
N VAL A 625 -19.97 -3.27 -35.62
CA VAL A 625 -18.90 -3.34 -36.66
C VAL A 625 -17.54 -2.73 -36.25
N GLY A 626 -16.39 -3.40 -36.35
CA GLY A 626 -16.01 -4.70 -36.93
C GLY A 626 -14.50 -4.95 -36.73
N ASP A 627 -14.08 -6.19 -37.05
CA ASP A 627 -12.72 -6.72 -36.93
C ASP A 627 -11.64 -6.02 -37.79
N LEU A 628 -10.37 -6.27 -37.40
CA LEU A 628 -9.08 -6.30 -38.15
C LEU A 628 -7.99 -5.38 -37.51
N PRO A 629 -6.69 -5.62 -37.72
CA PRO A 629 -5.90 -6.86 -37.69
C PRO A 629 -4.60 -6.72 -36.84
N THR A 630 -4.05 -7.82 -36.32
CA THR A 630 -2.80 -7.85 -35.54
C THR A 630 -1.54 -8.04 -36.40
N ARG A 631 -0.45 -7.36 -36.02
CA ARG A 631 0.99 -7.69 -36.20
C ARG A 631 1.83 -6.66 -35.42
N GLY A 632 2.87 -6.96 -34.65
CA GLY A 632 3.58 -8.21 -34.36
C GLY A 632 5.06 -7.91 -34.10
N TRP A 633 5.57 -8.29 -32.92
CA TRP A 633 6.96 -8.64 -32.59
C TRP A 633 6.84 -9.57 -31.34
N ASP A 634 7.22 -10.85 -31.33
CA ASP A 634 8.10 -11.64 -32.20
C ASP A 634 7.47 -12.98 -32.65
N GLU A 635 6.32 -12.89 -33.32
CA GLU A 635 5.91 -13.95 -34.27
C GLU A 635 6.94 -14.09 -35.39
N SER A 636 7.80 -13.11 -35.67
CA SER A 636 8.77 -13.12 -36.76
C SER A 636 9.82 -14.24 -36.65
N ARG A 637 10.35 -14.55 -35.46
CA ARG A 637 11.25 -15.70 -35.28
C ARG A 637 10.49 -17.02 -35.43
N VAL A 638 9.34 -17.18 -34.75
CA VAL A 638 8.55 -18.42 -34.86
C VAL A 638 7.98 -18.63 -36.27
N GLN A 639 7.51 -17.59 -36.96
CA GLN A 639 6.98 -17.64 -38.33
C GLN A 639 8.08 -17.79 -39.37
N ALA A 640 9.24 -17.13 -39.21
CA ALA A 640 10.41 -17.41 -40.04
C ALA A 640 10.88 -18.85 -39.85
N MET A 641 10.77 -19.42 -38.65
CA MET A 641 11.13 -20.80 -38.34
C MET A 641 10.10 -21.81 -38.84
N LEU A 642 8.79 -21.56 -38.70
CA LEU A 642 7.69 -22.34 -39.29
C LEU A 642 7.82 -22.42 -40.82
N SER A 643 8.47 -21.43 -41.44
CA SER A 643 8.74 -21.42 -42.88
C SER A 643 9.91 -22.33 -43.33
N THR A 644 10.71 -22.88 -42.40
CA THR A 644 11.90 -23.72 -42.70
C THR A 644 11.66 -25.23 -42.80
N GLN A 645 10.41 -25.70 -42.70
CA GLN A 645 9.98 -27.11 -42.87
C GLN A 645 10.71 -28.17 -42.01
N THR A 646 11.17 -27.84 -40.79
CA THR A 646 11.66 -28.86 -39.83
C THR A 646 10.65 -29.11 -38.69
N PRO A 647 10.57 -30.35 -38.15
CA PRO A 647 9.71 -30.63 -36.99
C PRO A 647 10.16 -29.82 -35.77
N ILE A 648 9.23 -29.11 -35.11
CA ILE A 648 9.52 -28.34 -33.90
C ILE A 648 9.52 -29.28 -32.70
N GLN A 649 10.62 -29.30 -31.94
CA GLN A 649 10.76 -30.07 -30.69
C GLN A 649 11.15 -29.12 -29.56
N LEU A 650 10.42 -29.17 -28.44
CA LEU A 650 10.61 -28.27 -27.31
C LEU A 650 11.14 -29.02 -26.08
N HIS A 651 12.19 -28.49 -25.47
CA HIS A 651 12.70 -28.90 -24.17
C HIS A 651 12.32 -27.84 -23.13
N ILE A 652 11.29 -28.11 -22.34
CA ILE A 652 10.80 -27.19 -21.31
C ILE A 652 11.65 -27.34 -20.05
N GLY A 653 12.22 -26.23 -19.56
CA GLY A 653 13.16 -26.18 -18.42
C GLY A 653 14.52 -26.81 -18.71
N GLY A 654 14.86 -26.97 -20.00
CA GLY A 654 16.08 -27.64 -20.43
C GLY A 654 17.35 -26.87 -20.10
N ARG A 655 18.43 -27.59 -19.79
CA ARG A 655 19.76 -26.99 -19.50
C ARG A 655 20.83 -27.31 -20.55
N ILE A 656 20.54 -28.23 -21.47
CA ILE A 656 21.49 -28.75 -22.46
C ILE A 656 20.93 -28.53 -23.85
N GLN A 657 21.60 -27.66 -24.63
CA GLN A 657 21.25 -27.43 -26.03
C GLN A 657 21.57 -28.68 -26.87
N ARG A 658 20.63 -29.06 -27.75
CA ARG A 658 20.78 -30.19 -28.67
C ARG A 658 20.28 -29.79 -30.06
N PRO A 659 20.98 -30.15 -31.14
CA PRO A 659 20.49 -29.88 -32.49
C PRO A 659 19.07 -30.42 -32.71
N GLY A 660 18.17 -29.56 -33.18
CA GLY A 660 16.76 -29.88 -33.43
C GLY A 660 15.82 -29.71 -32.24
N TRP A 661 16.34 -29.34 -31.06
CA TRP A 661 15.57 -29.04 -29.85
C TRP A 661 15.72 -27.57 -29.46
N TRP A 662 14.61 -26.96 -29.07
CA TRP A 662 14.58 -25.59 -28.58
C TRP A 662 14.25 -25.57 -27.10
N ILE A 663 15.04 -24.84 -26.33
CA ILE A 663 14.87 -24.71 -24.89
C ILE A 663 13.90 -23.58 -24.59
N VAL A 664 12.85 -23.90 -23.82
CA VAL A 664 11.92 -22.92 -23.27
C VAL A 664 12.09 -22.91 -21.76
N ASP A 665 12.45 -21.77 -21.19
CA ASP A 665 12.59 -21.62 -19.73
C ASP A 665 12.07 -20.23 -19.32
N ALA A 666 11.56 -20.10 -18.11
CA ALA A 666 11.13 -18.82 -17.58
C ALA A 666 12.31 -17.94 -17.15
N ALA A 667 13.47 -18.53 -16.88
CA ALA A 667 14.70 -17.82 -16.54
C ALA A 667 15.50 -17.48 -17.81
N ASP A 668 15.77 -16.19 -18.02
CA ASP A 668 16.58 -15.70 -19.12
C ASP A 668 18.06 -16.09 -18.92
N ARG A 669 18.55 -17.05 -19.73
CA ARG A 669 19.92 -17.59 -19.66
C ARG A 669 20.44 -17.83 -21.06
N ASP A 670 21.77 -17.79 -21.21
CA ASP A 670 22.45 -17.88 -22.51
C ASP A 670 22.11 -19.13 -23.35
N HIS A 671 21.62 -20.21 -22.73
CA HIS A 671 21.24 -21.45 -23.41
C HIS A 671 19.75 -21.56 -23.75
N VAL A 672 18.92 -20.60 -23.31
CA VAL A 672 17.47 -20.61 -23.48
C VAL A 672 17.11 -19.94 -24.80
N ASP A 673 16.37 -20.65 -25.66
CA ASP A 673 15.98 -20.15 -26.98
C ASP A 673 14.73 -19.26 -26.89
N PHE A 674 13.83 -19.55 -25.95
CA PHE A 674 12.61 -18.77 -25.70
C PHE A 674 12.37 -18.57 -24.20
N VAL A 675 12.36 -17.31 -23.75
CA VAL A 675 12.07 -16.96 -22.36
C VAL A 675 10.56 -16.90 -22.15
N MET A 676 9.96 -18.03 -21.75
CA MET A 676 8.51 -18.16 -21.55
C MET A 676 8.23 -19.09 -20.37
N HIS A 677 7.12 -18.83 -19.68
CA HIS A 677 6.67 -19.73 -18.63
C HIS A 677 6.07 -21.01 -19.23
N MET A 678 6.31 -22.17 -18.59
CA MET A 678 5.94 -23.48 -19.13
C MET A 678 4.43 -23.67 -19.37
N ASP A 679 3.57 -22.88 -18.73
CA ASP A 679 2.11 -22.94 -18.87
C ASP A 679 1.54 -21.88 -19.83
N ASN A 680 2.41 -21.11 -20.51
CA ASN A 680 2.02 -20.11 -21.49
C ASN A 680 3.03 -20.02 -22.64
N LEU A 681 2.89 -20.95 -23.58
CA LEU A 681 3.70 -21.10 -24.79
C LEU A 681 3.11 -20.30 -25.97
N HIS A 682 2.63 -19.07 -25.71
CA HIS A 682 1.90 -18.22 -26.66
C HIS A 682 2.63 -17.96 -28.00
N ALA A 683 3.96 -18.01 -28.02
CA ALA A 683 4.74 -17.87 -29.24
C ALA A 683 4.51 -19.05 -30.21
N PHE A 684 4.09 -20.22 -29.73
CA PHE A 684 3.81 -21.42 -30.53
C PHE A 684 2.31 -21.54 -30.82
N PRO A 685 1.91 -21.58 -32.11
CA PRO A 685 0.53 -21.84 -32.49
C PRO A 685 0.04 -23.21 -32.00
N ASP A 686 -1.28 -23.36 -31.95
CA ASP A 686 -1.94 -24.64 -31.75
C ASP A 686 -1.44 -25.65 -32.80
N ASP A 687 -1.26 -26.90 -32.39
CA ASP A 687 -0.88 -27.99 -33.29
C ASP A 687 0.39 -27.71 -34.13
N SER A 688 1.37 -26.99 -33.57
CA SER A 688 2.61 -26.62 -34.27
C SER A 688 3.83 -27.47 -33.86
N VAL A 689 3.80 -28.06 -32.67
CA VAL A 689 4.92 -28.77 -32.03
C VAL A 689 4.77 -30.28 -32.22
N GLU A 690 5.86 -30.95 -32.62
CA GLU A 690 5.91 -32.40 -32.82
C GLU A 690 6.12 -33.14 -31.50
N VAL A 691 7.06 -32.64 -30.70
CA VAL A 691 7.49 -33.28 -29.46
C VAL A 691 7.70 -32.23 -28.37
N VAL A 692 7.17 -32.50 -27.18
CA VAL A 692 7.49 -31.76 -25.95
C VAL A 692 8.21 -32.71 -24.99
N TYR A 693 9.36 -32.27 -24.49
CA TYR A 693 10.13 -32.93 -23.44
C TYR A 693 10.21 -32.03 -22.22
N ALA A 694 9.85 -32.56 -21.06
CA ALA A 694 9.84 -31.85 -19.78
C ALA A 694 10.38 -32.77 -18.69
N SER A 695 11.54 -32.44 -18.11
CA SER A 695 12.21 -33.28 -17.12
C SER A 695 12.35 -32.55 -15.79
N HIS A 696 11.69 -33.07 -14.76
CA HIS A 696 11.72 -32.54 -13.38
C HIS A 696 11.35 -31.04 -13.30
N ILE A 697 10.23 -30.69 -13.94
CA ILE A 697 9.66 -29.34 -13.89
C ILE A 697 8.19 -29.29 -13.43
N LEU A 698 7.42 -30.36 -13.69
CA LEU A 698 5.96 -30.36 -13.49
C LEU A 698 5.61 -30.48 -11.99
N GLU A 699 6.46 -31.08 -11.19
CA GLU A 699 6.35 -31.18 -9.72
C GLU A 699 6.42 -29.83 -9.01
N HIS A 700 6.91 -28.79 -9.69
CA HIS A 700 6.90 -27.41 -9.20
C HIS A 700 5.57 -26.67 -9.45
N CYS A 701 4.59 -27.34 -10.07
CA CYS A 701 3.21 -26.85 -10.16
C CYS A 701 2.38 -27.26 -8.95
N HIS A 702 1.41 -26.43 -8.53
CA HIS A 702 0.41 -26.83 -7.55
C HIS A 702 -0.73 -27.64 -8.21
N TYR A 703 -1.16 -28.73 -7.56
CA TYR A 703 -2.30 -29.51 -8.05
C TYR A 703 -3.68 -28.91 -7.69
N GLY A 704 -3.75 -27.98 -6.72
CA GLY A 704 -5.02 -27.43 -6.21
C GLY A 704 -5.09 -25.91 -6.06
N VAL A 705 -3.96 -25.21 -5.95
CA VAL A 705 -3.88 -23.74 -6.07
C VAL A 705 -3.77 -23.43 -7.56
N ASP A 706 -4.67 -22.59 -8.08
CA ASP A 706 -4.72 -22.15 -9.49
C ASP A 706 -4.78 -23.25 -10.58
N ASN A 707 -4.91 -24.51 -10.18
CA ASN A 707 -4.87 -25.69 -11.05
C ASN A 707 -3.64 -25.69 -11.99
N ASP A 708 -2.47 -25.30 -11.49
CA ASP A 708 -1.25 -25.13 -12.29
C ASP A 708 -0.91 -26.40 -13.10
N VAL A 709 -0.98 -27.59 -12.48
CA VAL A 709 -0.69 -28.87 -13.17
C VAL A 709 -1.61 -29.07 -14.39
N ASP A 710 -2.92 -28.86 -14.23
CA ASP A 710 -3.89 -29.01 -15.32
C ASP A 710 -3.69 -27.94 -16.40
N ARG A 711 -3.40 -26.69 -16.01
CA ARG A 711 -3.15 -25.59 -16.95
C ARG A 711 -1.91 -25.85 -17.79
N THR A 712 -0.80 -26.21 -17.15
CA THR A 712 0.46 -26.55 -17.81
C THR A 712 0.29 -27.69 -18.80
N LEU A 713 -0.33 -28.80 -18.37
CA LEU A 713 -0.55 -29.95 -19.25
C LEU A 713 -1.49 -29.63 -20.42
N ARG A 714 -2.51 -28.79 -20.22
CA ARG A 714 -3.37 -28.34 -21.33
C ARG A 714 -2.64 -27.42 -22.30
N GLU A 715 -1.74 -26.59 -21.83
CA GLU A 715 -0.94 -25.73 -22.69
C GLU A 715 0.04 -26.55 -23.54
N TRP A 716 0.72 -27.52 -22.95
CA TRP A 716 1.57 -28.46 -23.70
C TRP A 716 0.74 -29.26 -24.71
N HIS A 717 -0.47 -29.65 -24.33
CA HIS A 717 -1.40 -30.33 -25.24
C HIS A 717 -1.84 -29.40 -26.37
N ARG A 718 -2.10 -28.11 -26.12
CA ARG A 718 -2.51 -27.12 -27.12
C ARG A 718 -1.48 -27.02 -28.24
N VAL A 719 -0.21 -26.84 -27.89
CA VAL A 719 0.86 -26.65 -28.89
C VAL A 719 1.22 -27.93 -29.65
N LEU A 720 1.03 -29.11 -29.06
CA LEU A 720 1.29 -30.39 -29.72
C LEU A 720 0.30 -30.65 -30.86
N LYS A 721 0.84 -31.06 -32.01
CA LYS A 721 0.07 -31.58 -33.15
C LYS A 721 -0.82 -32.77 -32.76
N PRO A 722 -1.88 -33.07 -33.53
CA PRO A 722 -2.58 -34.36 -33.41
C PRO A 722 -1.59 -35.53 -33.53
N GLY A 723 -1.53 -36.40 -32.52
CA GLY A 723 -0.55 -37.50 -32.44
C GLY A 723 0.86 -37.09 -31.99
N GLY A 724 1.10 -35.81 -31.73
CA GLY A 724 2.35 -35.29 -31.17
C GLY A 724 2.62 -35.90 -29.78
N THR A 725 3.90 -36.08 -29.46
CA THR A 725 4.31 -36.84 -28.26
C THR A 725 4.77 -35.92 -27.13
N LEU A 726 4.22 -36.12 -25.94
CA LEU A 726 4.75 -35.60 -24.68
C LEU A 726 5.61 -36.68 -24.00
N PHE A 727 6.82 -36.29 -23.61
CA PHE A 727 7.70 -37.03 -22.72
C PHE A 727 7.86 -36.22 -21.43
N VAL A 728 7.37 -36.75 -20.31
CA VAL A 728 7.42 -36.07 -19.01
C VAL A 728 8.07 -36.95 -17.94
N ALA A 729 9.10 -36.42 -17.29
CA ALA A 729 9.74 -37.02 -16.11
C ALA A 729 9.45 -36.17 -14.86
N VAL A 730 9.10 -36.85 -13.77
CA VAL A 730 8.92 -36.27 -12.42
C VAL A 730 9.45 -37.27 -11.39
N PRO A 731 9.71 -36.87 -10.14
CA PRO A 731 10.08 -37.82 -9.09
C PRO A 731 8.97 -38.89 -8.86
N ASP A 732 9.33 -40.18 -8.86
CA ASP A 732 8.38 -41.27 -8.60
C ASP A 732 8.08 -41.34 -7.10
N LEU A 733 6.99 -40.69 -6.69
CA LEU A 733 6.59 -40.62 -5.29
C LEU A 733 6.36 -42.01 -4.68
N ALA A 734 5.89 -42.99 -5.46
CA ALA A 734 5.66 -44.34 -4.95
C ALA A 734 6.97 -45.09 -4.69
N ALA A 735 7.93 -45.00 -5.62
CA ALA A 735 9.26 -45.59 -5.46
C ALA A 735 10.03 -44.90 -4.32
N LEU A 736 10.02 -43.58 -4.29
CA LEU A 736 10.66 -42.78 -3.24
C LEU A 736 10.04 -43.05 -1.88
N SER A 737 8.72 -43.13 -1.76
CA SER A 737 8.06 -43.47 -0.49
C SER A 737 8.45 -44.87 -0.01
N SER A 738 8.55 -45.84 -0.92
CA SER A 738 8.96 -47.22 -0.59
C SER A 738 10.41 -47.28 -0.10
N LEU A 739 11.30 -46.50 -0.72
CA LEU A 739 12.69 -46.35 -0.26
C LEU A 739 12.76 -45.63 1.09
N PHE A 740 11.97 -44.56 1.28
CA PHE A 740 11.97 -43.73 2.48
C PHE A 740 11.56 -44.52 3.73
N VAL A 741 10.55 -45.38 3.61
CA VAL A 741 10.08 -46.23 4.72
C VAL A 741 10.86 -47.53 4.87
N ASN A 742 11.83 -47.82 3.99
CA ASN A 742 12.65 -49.01 4.11
C ASN A 742 13.60 -48.88 5.31
N GLU A 743 13.41 -49.74 6.31
CA GLU A 743 14.23 -49.75 7.52
C GLU A 743 15.69 -50.19 7.28
N THR A 744 15.99 -50.79 6.12
CA THR A 744 17.33 -51.30 5.81
C THR A 744 18.27 -50.27 5.16
N ILE A 745 17.79 -49.08 4.79
CA ILE A 745 18.65 -48.00 4.23
C ILE A 745 19.18 -47.09 5.34
N SER A 746 20.34 -46.47 5.11
CA SER A 746 20.96 -45.58 6.11
C SER A 746 20.16 -44.27 6.28
N GLU A 747 20.38 -43.56 7.37
CA GLU A 747 19.78 -42.24 7.60
C GLU A 747 20.18 -41.22 6.51
N GLN A 748 21.44 -41.29 6.03
CA GLN A 748 21.92 -40.44 4.95
C GLN A 748 21.19 -40.73 3.63
N ASP A 749 20.98 -42.01 3.30
CA ASP A 749 20.18 -42.40 2.14
C ASP A 749 18.74 -41.94 2.26
N ARG A 750 18.16 -42.04 3.47
CA ARG A 750 16.79 -41.59 3.76
C ARG A 750 16.65 -40.08 3.59
N PHE A 751 17.65 -39.31 4.00
CA PHE A 751 17.71 -37.86 3.78
C PHE A 751 17.83 -37.52 2.30
N PHE A 752 18.63 -38.26 1.53
CA PHE A 752 18.70 -38.10 0.08
C PHE A 752 17.33 -38.35 -0.58
N VAL A 753 16.64 -39.45 -0.22
CA VAL A 753 15.30 -39.77 -0.71
C VAL A 753 14.30 -38.66 -0.36
N MET A 754 14.35 -38.12 0.87
CA MET A 754 13.50 -36.98 1.27
C MET A 754 13.73 -35.75 0.38
N ARG A 755 14.97 -35.42 0.05
CA ARG A 755 15.28 -34.29 -0.85
C ARG A 755 14.71 -34.52 -2.25
N MET A 756 14.73 -35.74 -2.77
CA MET A 756 14.09 -36.05 -4.05
C MET A 756 12.56 -35.91 -4.00
N MET A 757 11.94 -36.14 -2.84
CA MET A 757 10.49 -36.00 -2.66
C MET A 757 10.04 -34.54 -2.57
N PHE A 758 10.80 -33.67 -1.88
CA PHE A 758 10.36 -32.31 -1.54
C PHE A 758 11.14 -31.19 -2.26
N GLY A 759 12.05 -31.55 -3.16
CA GLY A 759 12.95 -30.61 -3.82
C GLY A 759 14.24 -30.38 -3.02
N GLY A 760 15.24 -29.79 -3.66
CA GLY A 760 16.51 -29.50 -3.03
C GLY A 760 16.45 -28.34 -2.02
N GLN A 761 15.39 -27.51 -2.10
CA GLN A 761 15.09 -26.34 -1.27
C GLN A 761 16.23 -25.33 -1.18
N LEU A 762 17.02 -25.21 -2.25
CA LEU A 762 18.12 -24.25 -2.32
C LEU A 762 17.63 -22.82 -2.62
N ASP A 763 16.45 -22.69 -3.23
CA ASP A 763 15.74 -21.44 -3.47
C ASP A 763 14.21 -21.68 -3.56
N VAL A 764 13.46 -20.61 -3.85
CA VAL A 764 11.98 -20.64 -3.90
C VAL A 764 11.42 -21.45 -5.09
N TYR A 765 12.24 -21.75 -6.09
CA TYR A 765 11.86 -22.54 -7.27
C TYR A 765 12.23 -24.02 -7.10
N ASP A 766 13.23 -24.35 -6.29
CA ASP A 766 13.67 -25.72 -5.97
C ASP A 766 12.80 -26.41 -4.89
N VAL A 767 11.48 -26.22 -4.96
CA VAL A 767 10.49 -26.83 -4.05
C VAL A 767 9.47 -27.63 -4.84
N HIS A 768 9.34 -28.93 -4.53
CA HIS A 768 8.32 -29.78 -5.15
C HIS A 768 6.98 -29.57 -4.42
N LYS A 769 5.98 -29.08 -5.16
CA LYS A 769 4.63 -28.79 -4.65
C LYS A 769 3.65 -29.95 -4.87
N THR A 770 3.92 -30.79 -5.87
CA THR A 770 3.06 -31.94 -6.21
C THR A 770 3.90 -33.20 -6.38
N GLY A 771 3.57 -34.26 -5.65
CA GLY A 771 4.18 -35.58 -5.82
C GLY A 771 3.31 -36.49 -6.70
N PHE A 772 3.93 -37.17 -7.66
CA PHE A 772 3.23 -38.01 -8.63
C PHE A 772 3.57 -39.50 -8.47
N ASN A 773 2.56 -40.34 -8.63
CA ASN A 773 2.75 -41.75 -8.99
C ASN A 773 2.14 -41.99 -10.39
N ALA A 774 2.35 -43.17 -10.95
CA ALA A 774 1.87 -43.50 -12.29
C ALA A 774 0.35 -43.31 -12.44
N ALA A 775 -0.45 -43.66 -11.43
CA ALA A 775 -1.91 -43.52 -11.50
C ALA A 775 -2.37 -42.05 -11.53
N PHE A 776 -1.77 -41.21 -10.68
CA PHE A 776 -2.10 -39.78 -10.61
C PHE A 776 -1.69 -39.05 -11.87
N LEU A 777 -0.45 -39.23 -12.33
CA LEU A 777 0.03 -38.58 -13.54
C LEU A 777 -0.76 -39.03 -14.77
N SER A 778 -1.09 -40.33 -14.89
CA SER A 778 -1.99 -40.80 -15.95
C SER A 778 -3.36 -40.14 -15.93
N THR A 779 -3.91 -39.87 -14.74
CA THR A 779 -5.21 -39.19 -14.60
C THR A 779 -5.13 -37.75 -15.07
N PHE A 780 -4.10 -37.00 -14.64
CA PHE A 780 -3.88 -35.62 -15.09
C PHE A 780 -3.67 -35.54 -16.61
N LEU A 781 -2.83 -36.41 -17.17
CA LEU A 781 -2.60 -36.50 -18.62
C LEU A 781 -3.90 -36.80 -19.37
N THR A 782 -4.67 -37.80 -18.93
CA THR A 782 -5.96 -38.13 -19.56
C THR A 782 -6.94 -36.95 -19.52
N ASN A 783 -7.04 -36.26 -18.38
CA ASN A 783 -7.91 -35.10 -18.21
C ASN A 783 -7.48 -33.87 -19.04
N ALA A 784 -6.19 -33.76 -19.35
CA ALA A 784 -5.64 -32.71 -20.20
C ALA A 784 -5.80 -33.00 -21.71
N GLY A 785 -6.28 -34.20 -22.09
CA GLY A 785 -6.54 -34.57 -23.49
C GLY A 785 -5.54 -35.56 -24.09
N TYR A 786 -4.63 -36.10 -23.28
CA TYR A 786 -3.67 -37.11 -23.76
C TYR A 786 -4.25 -38.53 -23.79
N CYS A 787 -3.68 -39.36 -24.65
CA CYS A 787 -3.99 -40.77 -24.83
C CYS A 787 -2.70 -41.60 -24.98
N GLU A 788 -2.83 -42.92 -25.10
CA GLU A 788 -1.69 -43.86 -25.18
C GLU A 788 -0.64 -43.59 -24.09
N VAL A 789 -1.10 -43.33 -22.87
CA VAL A 789 -0.23 -43.00 -21.74
C VAL A 789 0.52 -44.27 -21.30
N GLU A 790 1.83 -44.26 -21.48
CA GLU A 790 2.72 -45.39 -21.21
C GLU A 790 3.84 -44.98 -20.24
N ARG A 791 4.05 -45.79 -19.19
CA ARG A 791 5.24 -45.68 -18.36
C ARG A 791 6.41 -46.36 -19.06
N VAL A 792 7.51 -45.64 -19.24
CA VAL A 792 8.75 -46.15 -19.83
C VAL A 792 9.88 -46.15 -18.81
N ARG A 793 10.95 -46.91 -19.05
CA ARG A 793 12.12 -46.90 -18.15
C ARG A 793 12.93 -45.61 -18.28
N GLY A 794 13.11 -45.14 -19.50
CA GLY A 794 13.91 -43.98 -19.86
C GLY A 794 13.51 -43.52 -21.26
N PHE A 795 13.91 -42.29 -21.62
CA PHE A 795 13.51 -41.69 -22.88
C PHE A 795 14.58 -41.80 -23.96
N ASN A 796 15.86 -41.99 -23.58
CA ASN A 796 17.02 -41.91 -24.48
C ASN A 796 17.07 -40.59 -25.29
N LEU A 797 16.57 -39.50 -24.71
CA LEU A 797 16.53 -38.17 -25.33
C LEU A 797 17.60 -37.21 -24.77
N PHE A 798 17.80 -37.19 -23.46
CA PHE A 798 18.79 -36.33 -22.80
C PHE A 798 19.47 -37.10 -21.68
N GLU A 799 20.74 -36.80 -21.42
CA GLU A 799 21.45 -37.31 -20.24
C GLU A 799 21.11 -36.41 -19.05
N ASP A 800 19.97 -36.68 -18.40
CA ASP A 800 19.48 -35.88 -17.28
C ASP A 800 18.88 -36.73 -16.15
N SER A 801 18.20 -36.07 -15.19
CA SER A 801 17.61 -36.70 -14.01
C SER A 801 16.53 -37.76 -14.31
N SER A 802 16.06 -37.87 -15.56
CA SER A 802 15.09 -38.91 -15.95
C SER A 802 15.66 -40.33 -15.89
N GLU A 803 16.98 -40.51 -16.00
CA GLU A 803 17.63 -41.83 -16.00
C GLU A 803 18.23 -42.23 -14.63
N VAL A 804 17.96 -41.45 -13.56
CA VAL A 804 18.57 -41.65 -12.25
C VAL A 804 18.02 -42.90 -11.55
N GLU A 805 18.93 -43.80 -11.17
CA GLU A 805 18.66 -44.95 -10.30
C GLU A 805 19.34 -44.75 -8.95
N PHE A 806 18.60 -45.02 -7.87
CA PHE A 806 19.13 -45.03 -6.52
C PHE A 806 19.03 -46.44 -5.92
N ARG A 807 20.18 -47.01 -5.55
CA ARG A 807 20.28 -48.40 -5.05
C ARG A 807 19.64 -49.45 -6.00
N GLY A 808 19.79 -49.24 -7.31
CA GLY A 808 19.22 -50.10 -8.35
C GLY A 808 17.71 -49.96 -8.55
N VAL A 809 17.08 -48.95 -7.91
CA VAL A 809 15.67 -48.61 -8.10
C VAL A 809 15.60 -47.31 -8.91
N PRO A 810 14.94 -47.30 -10.08
CA PRO A 810 14.63 -46.06 -10.79
C PRO A 810 13.78 -45.15 -9.92
N ILE A 811 14.23 -43.91 -9.68
CA ILE A 811 13.53 -42.94 -8.83
C ILE A 811 12.82 -41.84 -9.63
N SER A 812 12.93 -41.86 -10.96
CA SER A 812 12.15 -41.03 -11.87
C SER A 812 10.93 -41.79 -12.39
N LEU A 813 9.78 -41.12 -12.41
CA LEU A 813 8.57 -41.58 -13.09
C LEU A 813 8.56 -40.98 -14.49
N ASN A 814 8.90 -41.81 -15.48
CA ASN A 814 8.98 -41.41 -16.88
C ASN A 814 7.70 -41.87 -17.62
N MET A 815 6.93 -40.90 -18.11
CA MET A 815 5.68 -41.15 -18.84
C MET A 815 5.77 -40.59 -20.24
N LYS A 816 5.32 -41.38 -21.21
CA LYS A 816 5.11 -40.99 -22.60
C LYS A 816 3.62 -40.94 -22.87
N ALA A 817 3.14 -39.91 -23.57
CA ALA A 817 1.73 -39.78 -23.95
C ALA A 817 1.57 -39.08 -25.30
N GLN A 818 0.46 -39.32 -25.99
CA GLN A 818 0.13 -38.67 -27.27
C GLN A 818 -1.00 -37.65 -27.10
N ALA A 819 -0.93 -36.54 -27.84
CA ALA A 819 -2.00 -35.54 -27.87
C ALA A 819 -3.18 -36.01 -28.74
N CYS A 820 -4.31 -36.34 -28.10
CA CYS A 820 -5.52 -36.83 -28.78
C CYS A 820 -6.53 -35.69 -28.99
N LYS A 821 -6.51 -35.07 -30.18
CA LYS A 821 -7.42 -33.98 -30.54
C LYS A 821 -8.79 -34.50 -31.00
N SER A 822 -9.85 -33.73 -30.74
CA SER A 822 -11.26 -34.11 -30.97
C SER A 822 -11.65 -34.46 -32.42
N ASN A 823 -10.77 -34.19 -33.41
CA ASN A 823 -10.96 -34.59 -34.80
C ASN A 823 -10.53 -36.04 -35.12
N GLN A 824 -10.09 -36.84 -34.14
CA GLN A 824 -9.66 -38.25 -34.34
C GLN A 824 -10.45 -39.29 -33.51
N ARG A 825 -11.63 -38.97 -32.97
CA ARG A 825 -12.57 -40.00 -32.52
C ARG A 825 -13.43 -40.48 -33.71
N SER A 826 -12.82 -41.28 -34.58
CA SER A 826 -13.50 -42.16 -35.53
C SER A 826 -13.39 -43.60 -35.06
#